data_AF-A0A9Q0S6F7-F1
#
_entry.id   AF-A0A9Q0S6F7-F1
#
_cell.length_a   1.000
_cell.length_b   1.000
_cell.length_c   1.000
_cell.angle_alpha   90.00
_cell.angle_beta   90.00
_cell.angle_gamma   90.00
#
_symmetry.space_group_name_H-M   'P 1'
#
loop_
_entity.id
_entity.type
_entity.pdbx_description
1 polymer ?
#
loop_
_entity_poly.entity_id
_entity_poly.type
_entity_poly.pdbx_seq_one_letter_code
_entity_poly.pdbx_strand_id
1 'polypeptide(L)'
;MKELSTLTQIMLIQFLIIGVVTGQDAGIKLEQGTVVGLKVFPEASRTPVYSYLGIPYAQPPVGKLRFSPPKPHGGWNGTLNARNYQALCPQLDNNIYEETLNGYNPPTPTSENCLFLNIWTPETSRRNGNSPVLCIITGEEMAFDWPRNRPNGLDLASEGIVVVTVQSRTNVFGWLSLEIDDAPGNIGLYDQNLALKWIQENIQRFGGDHKKVTLLGHGTSGAANAFIHLISPKASNYFSKLVIMSGTIFSPYSFQIRSKKVESPSRRIARNLSCNSGNPLYVLECLRMKSVNDLLKAFEVVYENGNYSTYLGPEIDDFLEPSMQYIPEDPRVAISQKLHPDIPILIGICSNEGAFIQRQWIQLARTNFETLKSFVFETTIPNINHRLLEQGNALRIDDSTEHLMLFVQVSDIHISIFSDKQRIEQFREFTSQTLSILKPDVVLASGDLTDARDNNYFGSRQYVGEWEAYRKAIDDSGILNKTIWMDIRGNHDNFNVPGARSGADYFIRYSVQGKDNPRAYMKQIQKGSEKYTFIAVDACLDPGPKRPFNFIGVLSQNDTNYLKRLADDAKKNGGNYTVWFGHYPTSCIITAEDKSYGLRNLIGQYDDSMAYLCGHLHNFGGSVPRMFALQHDSFLELELGDWKKYRWFRLGVIDHGLFSFVDTKYNDWPIVLEWRNCKKADDNLFVVRWNPLLYAKGVHQLDVKIFDDSGKERFVTQSFALDGTRQEFDTLARLTLMSDVTTIFKSFFGFAVSLCVVPFLFFRVWHQLVLVGWLPRPQSTCCLGLIRRLWILSTINRISFPIVLYCLYLVVGPWSIVEVVDGHIGYVFFHGIYLNDGYIPNALSSLYGFFQLMLCQLPLTFIFATLVNKRYCKYMGVHRESKSSPLMRKLRHAPFFIIILVELVLTVVFGTDYGIVALLLSPFRTWSVIMNITLWYMAKNISYESLRPAVHVWSDRQNSYEIDPSHRDL
;
A
#
# COMPACT_ATOMS: atom_id res chain seq x y z
N MET A 1 -37.11 37.41 20.74
CA MET A 1 -35.89 36.58 21.00
C MET A 1 -34.85 36.60 19.89
N LYS A 2 -35.18 36.90 18.62
CA LYS A 2 -34.16 37.10 17.55
C LYS A 2 -33.55 38.51 17.48
N GLU A 3 -34.18 39.52 18.09
CA GLU A 3 -33.61 40.88 18.14
C GLU A 3 -32.73 41.16 19.37
N LEU A 4 -32.79 40.30 20.40
CA LEU A 4 -31.94 40.40 21.58
C LEU A 4 -30.53 39.80 21.36
N SER A 5 -30.35 38.96 20.32
CA SER A 5 -29.04 38.38 19.98
C SER A 5 -28.24 39.25 19.01
N THR A 6 -28.89 40.08 18.19
CA THR A 6 -28.23 41.03 17.29
C THR A 6 -27.69 42.24 18.05
N LEU A 7 -28.42 42.76 19.05
CA LEU A 7 -27.95 43.88 19.88
C LEU A 7 -26.79 43.48 20.81
N THR A 8 -26.79 42.26 21.35
CA THR A 8 -25.66 41.74 22.14
C THR A 8 -24.45 41.42 21.26
N GLN A 9 -24.64 40.94 20.02
CA GLN A 9 -23.53 40.78 19.05
C GLN A 9 -22.95 42.11 18.57
N ILE A 10 -23.77 43.13 18.32
CA ILE A 10 -23.28 44.46 17.91
C ILE A 10 -22.58 45.17 19.08
N MET A 11 -23.07 45.04 20.31
CA MET A 11 -22.37 45.58 21.49
C MET A 11 -21.07 44.83 21.81
N LEU A 12 -21.00 43.51 21.59
CA LEU A 12 -19.75 42.75 21.71
C LEU A 12 -18.75 43.12 20.62
N ILE A 13 -19.20 43.32 19.38
CA ILE A 13 -18.35 43.77 18.27
C ILE A 13 -17.88 45.22 18.51
N GLN A 14 -18.72 46.12 19.05
CA GLN A 14 -18.29 47.45 19.44
C GLN A 14 -17.35 47.47 20.66
N PHE A 15 -17.52 46.57 21.63
CA PHE A 15 -16.55 46.41 22.74
C PHE A 15 -15.23 45.78 22.28
N LEU A 16 -15.25 44.91 21.26
CA LEU A 16 -14.05 44.36 20.63
C LEU A 16 -13.32 45.39 19.74
N ILE A 17 -14.06 46.30 19.09
CA ILE A 17 -13.48 47.40 18.29
C ILE A 17 -12.93 48.54 19.20
N ILE A 18 -13.42 48.66 20.44
CA ILE A 18 -12.93 49.63 21.44
C ILE A 18 -11.88 49.01 22.39
N GLY A 19 -11.48 47.76 22.15
CA GLY A 19 -10.21 47.23 22.62
C GLY A 19 -9.07 47.93 21.88
N VAL A 20 -8.73 49.13 22.32
CA VAL A 20 -7.54 49.88 21.88
C VAL A 20 -6.37 48.90 21.86
N VAL A 21 -5.88 48.58 20.65
CA VAL A 21 -4.57 47.96 20.45
C VAL A 21 -3.54 48.97 20.97
N THR A 22 -3.30 48.93 22.28
CA THR A 22 -2.06 49.42 22.88
C THR A 22 -1.03 48.32 22.67
N GLY A 23 -0.68 48.07 21.41
CA GLY A 23 0.52 47.32 21.10
C GLY A 23 1.68 48.10 21.69
N GLN A 24 2.31 47.59 22.76
CA GLN A 24 3.56 48.17 23.25
C GLN A 24 4.56 48.16 22.10
N ASP A 25 5.01 49.34 21.69
CA ASP A 25 5.99 49.52 20.63
C ASP A 25 7.27 48.76 20.97
N ALA A 26 7.58 47.73 20.17
CA ALA A 26 8.79 46.95 20.30
C ALA A 26 9.83 47.52 19.34
N GLY A 27 10.61 48.51 19.81
CA GLY A 27 11.69 49.11 19.04
C GLY A 27 12.97 48.28 19.07
N ILE A 28 13.61 48.08 17.91
CA ILE A 28 14.96 47.53 17.75
C ILE A 28 15.80 48.51 16.94
N LYS A 29 16.98 48.86 17.44
CA LYS A 29 17.95 49.71 16.74
C LYS A 29 18.92 48.85 15.92
N LEU A 30 18.88 49.00 14.60
CA LEU A 30 19.83 48.42 13.65
C LEU A 30 20.79 49.49 13.13
N GLU A 31 21.81 49.10 12.37
CA GLU A 31 22.70 50.06 11.68
C GLU A 31 21.95 50.84 10.59
N GLN A 32 20.99 50.18 9.94
CA GLN A 32 20.11 50.73 8.90
C GLN A 32 19.05 51.70 9.44
N GLY A 33 18.86 51.76 10.76
CA GLY A 33 17.83 52.59 11.41
C GLY A 33 17.04 51.83 12.47
N THR A 34 16.07 52.50 13.10
CA THR A 34 15.22 51.88 14.13
C THR A 34 14.02 51.21 13.48
N VAL A 35 13.69 49.98 13.89
CA VAL A 35 12.48 49.24 13.45
C VAL A 35 11.53 49.10 14.63
N VAL A 36 10.23 49.35 14.42
CA VAL A 36 9.18 49.13 15.42
C VAL A 36 8.21 48.08 14.91
N GLY A 37 8.09 46.98 15.67
CA GLY A 37 7.16 45.89 15.42
C GLY A 37 5.95 45.89 16.35
N LEU A 38 5.24 44.75 16.42
CA LEU A 38 4.11 44.51 17.33
C LEU A 38 4.44 43.41 18.32
N LYS A 39 3.92 43.52 19.54
CA LYS A 39 3.83 42.40 20.49
C LYS A 39 2.49 41.70 20.27
N VAL A 40 2.52 40.41 19.95
CA VAL A 40 1.37 39.57 19.63
C VAL A 40 1.33 38.38 20.58
N PHE A 41 0.13 37.94 20.95
CA PHE A 41 -0.11 36.77 21.78
C PHE A 41 -0.72 35.66 20.91
N PRO A 42 0.03 34.58 20.60
CA PRO A 42 -0.52 33.44 19.86
C PRO A 42 -1.65 32.78 20.65
N GLU A 43 -2.72 32.30 19.99
CA GLU A 43 -3.82 31.61 20.68
C GLU A 43 -3.36 30.29 21.36
N ALA A 44 -2.40 29.60 20.74
CA ALA A 44 -1.92 28.30 21.19
C ALA A 44 -0.86 28.38 22.31
N SER A 45 -0.35 29.57 22.66
CA SER A 45 0.78 29.71 23.58
C SER A 45 0.63 30.90 24.53
N ARG A 46 1.09 30.73 25.77
CA ARG A 46 1.18 31.83 26.76
C ARG A 46 2.42 32.70 26.57
N THR A 47 3.34 32.32 25.67
CA THR A 47 4.56 33.08 25.38
C THR A 47 4.27 34.16 24.35
N PRO A 48 4.40 35.45 24.69
CA PRO A 48 4.23 36.52 23.72
C PRO A 48 5.37 36.53 22.70
N VAL A 49 5.02 36.87 21.47
CA VAL A 49 5.93 36.93 20.32
C VAL A 49 5.95 38.35 19.77
N TYR A 50 7.14 38.86 19.46
CA TYR A 50 7.32 40.13 18.78
C TYR A 50 7.42 39.89 17.27
N SER A 51 6.55 40.53 16.48
CA SER A 51 6.54 40.46 15.02
C SER A 51 7.08 41.76 14.41
N TYR A 52 7.99 41.61 13.46
CA TYR A 52 8.54 42.68 12.64
C TYR A 52 8.34 42.32 11.18
N LEU A 53 7.36 42.93 10.53
CA LEU A 53 6.91 42.59 9.19
C LEU A 53 7.36 43.65 8.19
N GLY A 54 7.93 43.23 7.07
CA GLY A 54 8.27 44.15 5.98
C GLY A 54 9.59 44.91 6.14
N ILE A 55 10.64 44.29 6.68
CA ILE A 55 11.97 44.91 6.81
C ILE A 55 12.70 44.84 5.46
N PRO A 56 13.11 45.96 4.84
CA PRO A 56 13.83 45.92 3.56
C PRO A 56 15.28 45.48 3.80
N TYR A 57 15.69 44.39 3.15
CA TYR A 57 17.08 43.92 3.17
C TYR A 57 17.89 44.40 1.94
N ALA A 58 17.19 44.82 0.88
CA ALA A 58 17.79 45.29 -0.36
C ALA A 58 17.14 46.59 -0.85
N GLN A 59 17.83 47.32 -1.74
CA GLN A 59 17.25 48.44 -2.47
C GLN A 59 16.11 47.95 -3.38
N PRO A 60 15.05 48.75 -3.58
CA PRO A 60 13.97 48.41 -4.50
C PRO A 60 14.52 48.10 -5.91
N PRO A 61 14.28 46.90 -6.49
CA PRO A 61 14.85 46.49 -7.77
C PRO A 61 14.12 47.10 -8.98
N VAL A 62 13.92 48.42 -8.96
CA VAL A 62 13.19 49.19 -9.98
C VAL A 62 14.14 49.95 -10.91
N GLY A 63 13.65 50.31 -12.10
CA GLY A 63 14.41 51.09 -13.08
C GLY A 63 15.70 50.38 -13.49
N LYS A 64 16.85 51.01 -13.27
CA LYS A 64 18.17 50.44 -13.60
C LYS A 64 18.54 49.20 -12.77
N LEU A 65 17.91 48.99 -11.61
CA LEU A 65 18.14 47.79 -10.78
C LEU A 65 17.27 46.60 -11.22
N ARG A 66 16.31 46.81 -12.13
CA ARG A 66 15.52 45.72 -12.70
C ARG A 66 16.46 44.79 -13.50
N PHE A 67 16.31 43.49 -13.26
CA PHE A 67 17.17 42.41 -13.79
C PHE A 67 18.64 42.51 -13.39
N SER A 68 19.00 43.29 -12.38
CA SER A 68 20.37 43.31 -11.84
C SER A 68 20.43 42.66 -10.45
N PRO A 69 21.62 42.16 -10.04
CA PRO A 69 21.84 41.68 -8.68
C PRO A 69 21.41 42.72 -7.63
N PRO A 70 20.80 42.30 -6.51
CA PRO A 70 20.32 43.20 -5.49
C PRO A 70 21.46 43.93 -4.79
N LYS A 71 21.20 45.17 -4.38
CA LYS A 71 22.13 45.98 -3.60
C LYS A 71 21.63 46.10 -2.15
N PRO A 72 22.51 46.07 -1.13
CA PRO A 72 22.12 46.29 0.25
C PRO A 72 21.33 47.59 0.43
N HIS A 73 20.27 47.55 1.25
CA HIS A 73 19.49 48.75 1.56
C HIS A 73 20.34 49.74 2.37
N GLY A 74 20.40 51.00 1.96
CA GLY A 74 21.24 52.04 2.61
C GLY A 74 20.73 52.55 3.96
N GLY A 75 19.65 51.94 4.48
CA GLY A 75 18.94 52.39 5.68
C GLY A 75 17.74 53.28 5.40
N TRP A 76 16.95 53.56 6.45
CA TRP A 76 15.76 54.41 6.40
C TRP A 76 15.91 55.59 7.35
N ASN A 77 15.33 56.72 6.98
CA ASN A 77 15.34 57.91 7.83
C ASN A 77 14.35 57.75 9.00
N GLY A 78 14.84 57.86 10.22
CA GLY A 78 14.02 57.77 11.43
C GLY A 78 13.66 56.33 11.81
N THR A 79 12.37 56.06 12.00
CA THR A 79 11.86 54.78 12.50
C THR A 79 10.99 54.10 11.45
N LEU A 80 11.36 52.89 11.04
CA LEU A 80 10.59 52.04 10.16
C LEU A 80 9.44 51.38 10.92
N ASN A 81 8.22 51.56 10.43
CA ASN A 81 7.02 50.94 10.95
C ASN A 81 6.84 49.54 10.33
N ALA A 82 7.38 48.50 10.99
CA ALA A 82 7.37 47.11 10.53
C ALA A 82 6.22 46.30 11.13
N ARG A 83 4.98 46.80 10.99
CA ARG A 83 3.77 46.18 11.58
C ARG A 83 2.90 45.43 10.57
N ASN A 84 3.14 45.64 9.27
CA ASN A 84 2.32 45.08 8.20
C ASN A 84 3.21 44.41 7.15
N TYR A 85 2.71 43.33 6.55
CA TYR A 85 3.34 42.75 5.37
C TYR A 85 3.38 43.75 4.21
N GLN A 86 4.48 43.71 3.46
CA GLN A 86 4.63 44.49 2.24
C GLN A 86 4.10 43.73 1.01
N ALA A 87 4.01 44.45 -0.11
CA ALA A 87 3.60 43.90 -1.39
C ALA A 87 4.51 42.73 -1.81
N LEU A 88 3.91 41.70 -2.44
CA LEU A 88 4.67 40.59 -3.03
C LEU A 88 5.40 41.05 -4.29
N CYS A 89 6.41 40.28 -4.71
CA CYS A 89 6.99 40.48 -6.03
C CYS A 89 5.93 40.28 -7.13
N PRO A 90 6.09 40.93 -8.30
CA PRO A 90 5.15 40.77 -9.39
C PRO A 90 5.11 39.32 -9.85
N GLN A 91 3.91 38.79 -10.02
CA GLN A 91 3.63 37.41 -10.39
C GLN A 91 2.27 37.33 -11.07
N LEU A 92 1.98 36.22 -11.75
CA LEU A 92 0.71 36.00 -12.43
C LEU A 92 -0.45 35.92 -11.43
N ASP A 93 -1.60 36.50 -11.77
CA ASP A 93 -2.84 36.35 -11.01
C ASP A 93 -3.33 34.90 -11.17
N ASN A 94 -3.14 34.10 -10.13
CA ASN A 94 -3.29 32.66 -10.25
C ASN A 94 -4.78 32.24 -10.26
N ASN A 95 -5.27 31.78 -11.42
CA ASN A 95 -6.60 31.16 -11.56
C ASN A 95 -6.62 29.66 -11.17
N ILE A 96 -5.46 29.02 -10.97
CA ILE A 96 -5.36 27.61 -10.59
C ILE A 96 -5.59 27.44 -9.08
N TYR A 97 -5.09 28.38 -8.27
CA TYR A 97 -5.32 28.48 -6.82
C TYR A 97 -6.41 29.50 -6.47
N GLU A 98 -7.56 29.43 -7.13
CA GLU A 98 -8.79 29.96 -6.54
C GLU A 98 -9.13 29.12 -5.29
N GLU A 99 -8.51 29.47 -4.15
CA GLU A 99 -8.96 29.14 -2.80
C GLU A 99 -10.20 29.98 -2.41
N THR A 100 -11.08 30.26 -3.38
CA THR A 100 -12.37 30.91 -3.13
C THR A 100 -13.37 29.84 -2.74
N LEU A 101 -13.21 29.27 -1.54
CA LEU A 101 -14.34 28.60 -0.92
C LEU A 101 -15.52 29.57 -0.68
N ASN A 102 -15.27 30.90 -0.65
CA ASN A 102 -16.31 31.92 -0.37
C ASN A 102 -16.24 33.24 -1.20
N GLY A 103 -15.45 33.34 -2.27
CA GLY A 103 -15.58 34.41 -3.28
C GLY A 103 -15.43 35.89 -2.85
N TYR A 104 -14.90 36.22 -1.67
CA TYR A 104 -14.99 37.59 -1.11
C TYR A 104 -13.70 38.19 -0.53
N ASN A 105 -12.50 37.80 -0.98
CA ASN A 105 -11.25 38.42 -0.53
C ASN A 105 -10.52 39.16 -1.66
N PRO A 106 -10.09 40.42 -1.46
CA PRO A 106 -9.38 41.19 -2.48
C PRO A 106 -8.01 40.57 -2.82
N PRO A 107 -7.52 40.74 -4.06
CA PRO A 107 -6.19 40.27 -4.46
C PRO A 107 -5.09 40.90 -3.61
N THR A 108 -4.05 40.13 -3.35
CA THR A 108 -2.91 40.60 -2.55
C THR A 108 -2.07 41.58 -3.39
N PRO A 109 -1.73 42.78 -2.87
CA PRO A 109 -0.97 43.75 -3.64
C PRO A 109 0.40 43.22 -4.07
N THR A 110 0.78 43.48 -5.34
CA THR A 110 2.10 43.17 -5.90
C THR A 110 2.85 44.44 -6.28
N SER A 111 4.17 44.42 -6.18
CA SER A 111 5.07 45.54 -6.52
C SER A 111 6.47 45.02 -6.82
N GLU A 112 7.21 45.68 -7.71
CA GLU A 112 8.65 45.41 -7.88
C GLU A 112 9.45 45.78 -6.63
N ASN A 113 8.98 46.73 -5.82
CA ASN A 113 9.52 46.95 -4.49
C ASN A 113 8.99 45.86 -3.55
N CYS A 114 9.65 44.70 -3.54
CA CYS A 114 9.21 43.48 -2.82
C CYS A 114 10.30 42.78 -1.99
N LEU A 115 11.54 43.29 -1.97
CA LEU A 115 12.67 42.63 -1.32
C LEU A 115 12.68 42.89 0.20
N PHE A 116 11.76 42.23 0.89
CA PHE A 116 11.54 42.34 2.33
C PHE A 116 11.65 40.98 3.03
N LEU A 117 12.01 41.02 4.31
CA LEU A 117 11.92 39.89 5.22
C LEU A 117 11.01 40.19 6.41
N ASN A 118 10.51 39.14 7.05
CA ASN A 118 9.68 39.23 8.25
C ASN A 118 10.30 38.40 9.37
N ILE A 119 10.21 38.88 10.61
CA ILE A 119 10.84 38.23 11.77
C ILE A 119 9.80 38.08 12.89
N TRP A 120 9.75 36.88 13.46
CA TRP A 120 9.04 36.59 14.71
C TRP A 120 10.03 36.11 15.75
N THR A 121 10.03 36.75 16.92
CA THR A 121 10.93 36.41 18.02
C THR A 121 10.16 36.36 19.33
N PRO A 122 10.18 35.24 20.07
CA PRO A 122 9.49 35.15 21.35
C PRO A 122 10.17 36.06 22.37
N GLU A 123 9.39 36.48 23.38
CA GLU A 123 9.91 37.36 24.43
C GLU A 123 11.10 36.76 25.19
N THR A 124 11.14 35.44 25.33
CA THR A 124 12.26 34.71 25.92
C THR A 124 13.55 34.88 25.11
N SER A 125 13.49 34.77 23.78
CA SER A 125 14.63 34.99 22.88
C SER A 125 15.15 36.42 22.93
N ARG A 126 14.25 37.42 22.98
CA ARG A 126 14.68 38.82 23.11
C ARG A 126 15.38 39.12 24.44
N ARG A 127 15.02 38.44 25.52
CA ARG A 127 15.62 38.64 26.84
C ARG A 127 16.94 37.89 27.00
N ASN A 128 16.97 36.63 26.56
CA ASN A 128 18.09 35.72 26.84
C ASN A 128 19.10 35.65 25.69
N GLY A 129 18.69 36.00 24.46
CA GLY A 129 19.51 35.88 23.26
C GLY A 129 19.85 34.43 22.87
N ASN A 130 20.72 34.30 21.87
CA ASN A 130 21.30 33.04 21.40
C ASN A 130 20.30 31.93 21.01
N SER A 131 19.08 32.29 20.63
CA SER A 131 18.06 31.32 20.19
C SER A 131 18.33 30.82 18.76
N PRO A 132 18.00 29.54 18.45
CA PRO A 132 18.06 29.04 17.08
C PRO A 132 17.22 29.89 16.12
N VAL A 133 17.69 30.02 14.88
CA VAL A 133 17.02 30.80 13.83
C VAL A 133 16.56 29.88 12.71
N LEU A 134 15.28 29.93 12.36
CA LEU A 134 14.70 29.24 11.22
C LEU A 134 14.43 30.25 10.10
N CYS A 135 15.18 30.16 9.00
CA CYS A 135 14.98 30.99 7.81
C CYS A 135 14.20 30.21 6.75
N ILE A 136 13.03 30.69 6.38
CA ILE A 136 12.10 30.04 5.46
C ILE A 136 12.13 30.75 4.10
N ILE A 137 12.39 29.97 3.05
CA ILE A 137 12.27 30.38 1.65
C ILE A 137 11.13 29.57 1.02
N THR A 138 10.16 30.26 0.45
CA THR A 138 9.01 29.68 -0.26
C THR A 138 9.07 29.91 -1.76
N GLY A 139 8.29 29.13 -2.51
CA GLY A 139 7.99 29.40 -3.91
C GLY A 139 7.57 28.14 -4.67
N GLU A 140 6.85 28.35 -5.77
CA GLU A 140 6.40 27.28 -6.67
C GLU A 140 6.81 27.55 -8.12
N GLU A 141 7.28 26.48 -8.78
CA GLU A 141 7.59 26.38 -10.21
C GLU A 141 8.52 27.47 -10.78
N MET A 142 9.31 28.10 -9.91
CA MET A 142 10.15 29.26 -10.18
C MET A 142 9.34 30.46 -10.72
N ALA A 143 8.02 30.43 -10.56
CA ALA A 143 7.08 31.33 -11.22
C ALA A 143 6.35 32.26 -10.24
N PHE A 144 5.99 31.75 -9.06
CA PHE A 144 5.20 32.50 -8.09
C PHE A 144 5.51 32.08 -6.65
N ASP A 145 5.07 32.92 -5.72
CA ASP A 145 5.06 32.65 -4.28
C ASP A 145 3.60 32.64 -3.80
N TRP A 146 3.32 32.12 -2.61
CA TRP A 146 1.94 31.93 -2.16
C TRP A 146 1.30 33.26 -1.70
N PRO A 147 0.30 33.81 -2.42
CA PRO A 147 -0.20 35.14 -2.10
C PRO A 147 -1.10 35.16 -0.85
N ARG A 148 -1.88 34.09 -0.63
CA ARG A 148 -2.86 33.98 0.47
C ARG A 148 -2.32 33.23 1.70
N ASN A 149 -1.54 32.17 1.49
CA ASN A 149 -0.96 31.33 2.55
C ASN A 149 0.51 31.67 2.83
N ARG A 150 0.82 32.97 3.01
CA ARG A 150 2.18 33.38 3.39
C ARG A 150 2.55 32.72 4.72
N PRO A 151 3.74 32.10 4.88
CA PRO A 151 4.11 31.48 6.13
C PRO A 151 4.08 32.49 7.28
N ASN A 152 3.23 32.21 8.27
CA ASN A 152 3.18 32.99 9.50
C ASN A 152 4.07 32.30 10.54
N GLY A 153 5.17 32.95 10.93
CA GLY A 153 6.12 32.40 11.90
C GLY A 153 5.65 32.46 13.36
N LEU A 154 4.45 32.96 13.64
CA LEU A 154 3.96 33.23 15.01
C LEU A 154 3.96 31.98 15.90
N ASP A 155 3.33 30.89 15.44
CA ASP A 155 3.19 29.66 16.24
C ASP A 155 4.54 28.96 16.44
N LEU A 156 5.35 28.87 15.38
CA LEU A 156 6.71 28.33 15.45
C LEU A 156 7.61 29.16 16.38
N ALA A 157 7.51 30.49 16.35
CA ALA A 157 8.29 31.34 17.24
C ALA A 157 7.88 31.15 18.70
N SER A 158 6.61 30.83 18.96
CA SER A 158 6.11 30.57 20.32
C SER A 158 6.74 29.35 20.99
N GLU A 159 7.33 28.44 20.21
CA GLU A 159 8.12 27.28 20.65
C GLU A 159 9.57 27.65 21.06
N GLY A 160 9.92 28.94 21.09
CA GLY A 160 11.22 29.40 21.61
C GLY A 160 12.32 29.57 20.56
N ILE A 161 11.97 29.66 19.27
CA ILE A 161 12.90 29.91 18.17
C ILE A 161 12.62 31.25 17.49
N VAL A 162 13.63 31.82 16.81
CA VAL A 162 13.44 33.00 15.96
C VAL A 162 13.10 32.53 14.55
N VAL A 163 12.00 33.01 13.99
CA VAL A 163 11.56 32.63 12.64
C VAL A 163 11.71 33.82 11.71
N VAL A 164 12.29 33.58 10.54
CA VAL A 164 12.48 34.57 9.48
C VAL A 164 11.87 34.05 8.19
N THR A 165 11.05 34.85 7.50
CA THR A 165 10.62 34.55 6.12
C THR A 165 11.20 35.56 5.16
N VAL A 166 11.68 35.08 4.01
CA VAL A 166 12.38 35.91 3.00
C VAL A 166 11.58 35.92 1.71
N GLN A 167 11.28 37.11 1.20
CA GLN A 167 10.74 37.30 -0.16
C GLN A 167 11.88 37.60 -1.13
N SER A 168 11.84 37.00 -2.32
CA SER A 168 12.82 37.21 -3.40
C SER A 168 12.12 37.33 -4.75
N ARG A 169 12.77 37.94 -5.75
CA ARG A 169 12.23 37.95 -7.11
C ARG A 169 12.07 36.52 -7.64
N THR A 170 11.01 36.30 -8.41
CA THR A 170 10.65 35.04 -9.07
C THR A 170 10.31 35.30 -10.54
N ASN A 171 9.89 34.29 -11.31
CA ASN A 171 9.56 34.38 -12.74
C ASN A 171 10.59 35.16 -13.59
N VAL A 172 10.13 35.90 -14.60
CA VAL A 172 10.97 36.75 -15.44
C VAL A 172 11.80 37.76 -14.63
N PHE A 173 11.33 38.21 -13.46
CA PHE A 173 12.09 39.15 -12.63
C PHE A 173 13.25 38.50 -11.88
N GLY A 174 13.18 37.20 -11.58
CA GLY A 174 14.17 36.47 -10.78
C GLY A 174 15.16 35.64 -11.60
N TRP A 175 14.78 35.22 -12.80
CA TRP A 175 15.50 34.16 -13.52
C TRP A 175 15.95 34.53 -14.94
N LEU A 176 15.54 35.69 -15.46
CA LEU A 176 15.98 36.14 -16.78
C LEU A 176 17.51 36.30 -16.84
N SER A 177 18.13 35.65 -17.82
CA SER A 177 19.56 35.78 -18.12
C SER A 177 19.81 36.30 -19.53
N LEU A 178 20.68 37.30 -19.64
CA LEU A 178 21.25 37.79 -20.90
C LEU A 178 22.75 37.45 -21.02
N GLU A 179 23.28 36.63 -20.11
CA GLU A 179 24.69 36.22 -20.05
C GLU A 179 25.67 37.41 -20.03
N ILE A 180 25.29 38.48 -19.31
CA ILE A 180 26.10 39.68 -19.07
C ILE A 180 26.06 40.07 -17.59
N ASP A 181 27.06 40.79 -17.10
CA ASP A 181 27.19 41.18 -15.68
C ASP A 181 25.96 41.93 -15.14
N ASP A 182 25.34 42.77 -15.96
CA ASP A 182 24.17 43.58 -15.56
C ASP A 182 22.84 42.80 -15.55
N ALA A 183 22.81 41.61 -16.17
CA ALA A 183 21.66 40.70 -16.24
C ALA A 183 22.12 39.22 -16.34
N PRO A 184 22.75 38.69 -15.27
CA PRO A 184 23.42 37.39 -15.31
C PRO A 184 22.48 36.18 -15.17
N GLY A 185 21.21 36.38 -14.85
CA GLY A 185 20.34 35.29 -14.37
C GLY A 185 20.57 34.99 -12.89
N ASN A 186 19.86 33.98 -12.36
CA ASN A 186 19.94 33.55 -10.95
C ASN A 186 19.64 34.63 -9.90
N ILE A 187 19.01 35.74 -10.29
CA ILE A 187 18.86 36.94 -9.45
C ILE A 187 18.01 36.67 -8.21
N GLY A 188 16.99 35.80 -8.31
CA GLY A 188 16.24 35.33 -7.14
C GLY A 188 17.12 34.67 -6.08
N LEU A 189 18.20 33.98 -6.48
CA LEU A 189 19.17 33.40 -5.54
C LEU A 189 20.07 34.48 -4.92
N TYR A 190 20.47 35.49 -5.70
CA TYR A 190 21.21 36.63 -5.15
C TYR A 190 20.38 37.43 -4.14
N ASP A 191 19.07 37.56 -4.36
CA ASP A 191 18.12 38.16 -3.40
C ASP A 191 18.12 37.38 -2.08
N GLN A 192 17.95 36.06 -2.15
CA GLN A 192 17.96 35.19 -0.97
C GLN A 192 19.33 35.21 -0.26
N ASN A 193 20.43 35.22 -1.02
CA ASN A 193 21.78 35.32 -0.47
C ASN A 193 22.00 36.62 0.30
N LEU A 194 21.53 37.74 -0.25
CA LEU A 194 21.64 39.04 0.41
C LEU A 194 20.78 39.08 1.68
N ALA A 195 19.61 38.43 1.69
CA ALA A 195 18.81 38.26 2.89
C ALA A 195 19.51 37.38 3.93
N LEU A 196 20.15 36.26 3.54
CA LEU A 196 20.94 35.42 4.43
C LEU A 196 22.11 36.19 5.05
N LYS A 197 22.81 37.00 4.25
CA LYS A 197 23.84 37.91 4.74
C LYS A 197 23.27 38.94 5.72
N TRP A 198 22.11 39.53 5.41
CA TRP A 198 21.44 40.46 6.32
C TRP A 198 21.09 39.78 7.66
N ILE A 199 20.61 38.54 7.63
CA ILE A 199 20.31 37.74 8.83
C ILE A 199 21.60 37.55 9.65
N GLN A 200 22.71 37.20 9.01
CA GLN A 200 24.00 37.06 9.69
C GLN A 200 24.43 38.33 10.41
N GLU A 201 24.22 39.50 9.79
CA GLU A 201 24.62 40.80 10.33
C GLU A 201 23.67 41.31 11.42
N ASN A 202 22.38 40.96 11.39
CA ASN A 202 21.35 41.65 12.19
C ASN A 202 20.58 40.77 13.19
N ILE A 203 20.50 39.45 13.00
CA ILE A 203 19.55 38.60 13.73
C ILE A 203 19.80 38.54 15.25
N GLN A 204 21.03 38.79 15.69
CA GLN A 204 21.37 38.90 17.11
C GLN A 204 20.58 39.99 17.82
N ARG A 205 20.28 41.11 17.14
CA ARG A 205 19.47 42.21 17.71
C ARG A 205 18.03 41.80 17.98
N PHE A 206 17.57 40.73 17.34
CA PHE A 206 16.26 40.12 17.52
C PHE A 206 16.29 38.93 18.49
N GLY A 207 17.44 38.62 19.11
CA GLY A 207 17.61 37.52 20.06
C GLY A 207 18.03 36.19 19.43
N GLY A 208 18.28 36.15 18.12
CA GLY A 208 18.72 34.95 17.41
C GLY A 208 20.24 34.74 17.45
N ASP A 209 20.67 33.49 17.28
CA ASP A 209 22.07 33.09 17.12
C ASP A 209 22.40 32.91 15.63
N HIS A 210 23.18 33.83 15.06
CA HIS A 210 23.62 33.79 13.66
C HIS A 210 24.46 32.54 13.33
N LYS A 211 25.03 31.84 14.32
CA LYS A 211 25.73 30.55 14.12
C LYS A 211 24.79 29.34 14.09
N LYS A 212 23.53 29.49 14.49
CA LYS A 212 22.52 28.42 14.56
C LYS A 212 21.36 28.67 13.61
N VAL A 213 21.67 29.17 12.41
CA VAL A 213 20.69 29.35 11.34
C VAL A 213 20.40 27.99 10.69
N THR A 214 19.12 27.65 10.60
CA THR A 214 18.58 26.54 9.81
C THR A 214 17.87 27.12 8.60
N LEU A 215 18.29 26.71 7.40
CA LEU A 215 17.65 27.12 6.16
C LEU A 215 16.57 26.09 5.79
N LEU A 216 15.33 26.55 5.66
CA LEU A 216 14.19 25.73 5.26
C LEU A 216 13.68 26.20 3.90
N GLY A 217 13.67 25.30 2.94
CA GLY A 217 13.02 25.50 1.65
C GLY A 217 11.69 24.74 1.60
N HIS A 218 10.62 25.45 1.27
CA HIS A 218 9.28 24.88 1.12
C HIS A 218 8.74 25.10 -0.29
N GLY A 219 8.05 24.09 -0.81
CA GLY A 219 7.45 24.11 -2.14
C GLY A 219 8.50 23.78 -3.19
N THR A 220 8.04 23.66 -4.44
CA THR A 220 8.92 23.19 -5.53
C THR A 220 10.13 24.07 -5.75
N SER A 221 10.00 25.40 -5.58
CA SER A 221 11.11 26.35 -5.77
C SER A 221 11.89 26.63 -4.50
N GLY A 222 11.20 26.82 -3.37
CA GLY A 222 11.87 27.13 -2.10
C GLY A 222 12.83 26.02 -1.70
N ALA A 223 12.39 24.77 -1.83
CA ALA A 223 13.20 23.58 -1.57
C ALA A 223 14.41 23.48 -2.51
N ALA A 224 14.21 23.67 -3.82
CA ALA A 224 15.30 23.66 -4.79
C ALA A 224 16.33 24.76 -4.54
N ASN A 225 15.87 25.99 -4.25
CA ASN A 225 16.74 27.12 -3.94
C ASN A 225 17.55 26.90 -2.65
N ALA A 226 16.92 26.37 -1.60
CA ALA A 226 17.62 26.00 -0.37
C ALA A 226 18.73 24.96 -0.63
N PHE A 227 18.47 24.00 -1.53
CA PHE A 227 19.48 23.06 -1.99
C PHE A 227 20.62 23.73 -2.77
N ILE A 228 20.31 24.70 -3.63
CA ILE A 228 21.34 25.47 -4.37
C ILE A 228 22.25 26.24 -3.40
N HIS A 229 21.69 26.82 -2.35
CA HIS A 229 22.47 27.53 -1.31
C HIS A 229 23.48 26.62 -0.61
N LEU A 230 23.23 25.32 -0.51
CA LEU A 230 24.16 24.35 0.07
C LEU A 230 25.41 24.16 -0.79
N ILE A 231 25.24 24.07 -2.12
CA ILE A 231 26.33 23.84 -3.06
C ILE A 231 26.98 25.13 -3.56
N SER A 232 26.36 26.28 -3.31
CA SER A 232 26.90 27.58 -3.72
C SER A 232 28.04 28.03 -2.79
N PRO A 233 29.22 28.39 -3.32
CA PRO A 233 30.32 28.92 -2.50
C PRO A 233 29.99 30.27 -1.86
N LYS A 234 28.96 30.98 -2.35
CA LYS A 234 28.56 32.30 -1.83
C LYS A 234 27.66 32.25 -0.59
N ALA A 235 26.94 31.15 -0.38
CA ALA A 235 25.87 31.06 0.61
C ALA A 235 26.06 29.95 1.66
N SER A 236 26.83 28.91 1.35
CA SER A 236 26.94 27.70 2.17
C SER A 236 27.47 27.94 3.59
N ASN A 237 28.13 29.08 3.84
CA ASN A 237 28.63 29.48 5.15
C ASN A 237 27.62 30.28 6.01
N TYR A 238 26.42 30.59 5.50
CA TYR A 238 25.42 31.40 6.21
C TYR A 238 24.41 30.59 7.02
N PHE A 239 24.47 29.26 6.97
CA PHE A 239 23.59 28.38 7.73
C PHE A 239 24.32 27.10 8.15
N SER A 240 23.76 26.41 9.13
CA SER A 240 24.38 25.25 9.80
C SER A 240 23.57 23.97 9.67
N LYS A 241 22.33 24.07 9.16
CA LYS A 241 21.36 22.97 8.97
C LYS A 241 20.44 23.30 7.80
N LEU A 242 19.96 22.27 7.12
CA LEU A 242 19.08 22.40 5.96
C LEU A 242 17.81 21.57 6.13
N VAL A 243 16.67 22.14 5.75
CA VAL A 243 15.37 21.46 5.70
C VAL A 243 14.78 21.63 4.31
N ILE A 244 14.44 20.53 3.66
CA ILE A 244 13.93 20.46 2.29
C ILE A 244 12.53 19.85 2.34
N MET A 245 11.50 20.63 2.04
CA MET A 245 10.10 20.19 2.05
C MET A 245 9.50 20.23 0.65
N SER A 246 9.14 19.05 0.12
CA SER A 246 8.34 18.87 -1.09
C SER A 246 8.94 19.53 -2.36
N GLY A 247 10.26 19.39 -2.55
CA GLY A 247 10.94 19.80 -3.78
C GLY A 247 12.43 19.49 -3.76
N THR A 248 13.07 19.52 -4.93
CA THR A 248 14.51 19.30 -5.08
C THR A 248 15.02 19.99 -6.35
N ILE A 249 16.32 20.30 -6.39
CA ILE A 249 17.01 20.82 -7.56
C ILE A 249 16.94 19.88 -8.78
N PHE A 250 16.69 18.58 -8.55
CA PHE A 250 16.55 17.59 -9.62
C PHE A 250 15.15 17.54 -10.23
N SER A 251 14.18 18.26 -9.67
CA SER A 251 12.84 18.34 -10.22
C SER A 251 12.84 19.02 -11.60
N PRO A 252 12.00 18.57 -12.55
CA PRO A 252 12.06 19.01 -13.94
C PRO A 252 11.85 20.50 -14.20
N TYR A 253 11.13 21.16 -13.31
CA TYR A 253 10.83 22.58 -13.33
C TYR A 253 11.78 23.42 -12.47
N SER A 254 12.78 22.82 -11.81
CA SER A 254 13.58 23.49 -10.76
C SER A 254 15.03 23.83 -11.15
N PHE A 255 15.55 23.28 -12.24
CA PHE A 255 16.93 23.55 -12.71
C PHE A 255 17.03 23.37 -14.22
N GLN A 256 17.65 24.33 -14.91
CA GLN A 256 17.86 24.27 -16.35
C GLN A 256 19.21 23.64 -16.71
N ILE A 257 19.18 22.57 -17.51
CA ILE A 257 20.40 22.04 -18.15
C ILE A 257 20.62 22.82 -19.45
N ARG A 258 21.71 23.59 -19.51
CA ARG A 258 22.07 24.42 -20.67
C ARG A 258 22.27 23.54 -21.91
N SER A 259 21.33 23.58 -22.85
CA SER A 259 21.43 22.89 -24.15
C SER A 259 21.68 23.90 -25.26
N LYS A 260 22.81 23.78 -25.96
CA LYS A 260 23.14 24.64 -27.13
C LYS A 260 22.17 24.46 -28.32
N LYS A 261 21.31 23.44 -28.28
CA LYS A 261 20.35 23.11 -29.36
C LYS A 261 18.99 23.80 -29.21
N VAL A 262 18.67 24.37 -28.04
CA VAL A 262 17.36 24.96 -27.74
C VAL A 262 17.51 26.46 -27.51
N GLU A 263 16.61 27.27 -28.07
CA GLU A 263 16.57 28.70 -27.81
C GLU A 263 16.28 28.96 -26.32
N SER A 264 17.09 29.79 -25.65
CA SER A 264 16.89 30.05 -24.22
C SER A 264 15.57 30.77 -23.95
N PRO A 265 14.87 30.45 -22.83
CA PRO A 265 13.58 31.07 -22.50
C PRO A 265 13.67 32.59 -22.42
N SER A 266 14.79 33.11 -21.89
CA SER A 266 15.10 34.53 -21.81
C SER A 266 15.10 35.23 -23.18
N ARG A 267 15.69 34.60 -24.22
CA ARG A 267 15.69 35.15 -25.59
C ARG A 267 14.30 35.13 -26.22
N ARG A 268 13.52 34.08 -25.97
CA ARG A 268 12.13 33.97 -26.45
C ARG A 268 11.23 35.05 -25.84
N ILE A 269 11.36 35.32 -24.53
CA ILE A 269 10.64 36.41 -23.86
C ILE A 269 11.04 37.77 -24.45
N ALA A 270 12.34 38.02 -24.63
CA ALA A 270 12.82 39.26 -25.24
C ALA A 270 12.26 39.46 -26.66
N ARG A 271 12.19 38.39 -27.46
CA ARG A 271 11.60 38.42 -28.81
C ARG A 271 10.12 38.72 -28.80
N ASN A 272 9.35 38.10 -27.90
CA ASN A 272 7.91 38.33 -27.75
C ASN A 272 7.59 39.79 -27.37
N LEU A 273 8.54 40.47 -26.72
CA LEU A 273 8.45 41.88 -26.34
C LEU A 273 9.01 42.83 -27.40
N SER A 274 9.40 42.32 -28.57
CA SER A 274 10.08 43.08 -29.63
C SER A 274 11.41 43.70 -29.19
N CYS A 275 12.06 43.14 -28.18
CA CYS A 275 13.40 43.51 -27.75
C CYS A 275 14.44 42.62 -28.46
N ASN A 276 14.56 42.78 -29.78
CA ASN A 276 15.46 41.99 -30.63
C ASN A 276 16.68 42.83 -31.05
N SER A 277 17.87 42.43 -30.58
CA SER A 277 19.14 43.02 -31.01
C SER A 277 20.28 42.02 -30.80
N GLY A 278 21.34 42.13 -31.60
CA GLY A 278 22.59 41.40 -31.38
C GLY A 278 23.40 41.94 -30.19
N ASN A 279 23.06 43.14 -29.68
CA ASN A 279 23.71 43.74 -28.52
C ASN A 279 22.88 43.48 -27.25
N PRO A 280 23.36 42.68 -26.27
CA PRO A 280 22.61 42.34 -25.07
C PRO A 280 22.30 43.54 -24.17
N LEU A 281 23.13 44.61 -24.19
CA LEU A 281 22.85 45.84 -23.45
C LEU A 281 21.62 46.58 -23.99
N TYR A 282 21.42 46.59 -25.31
CA TYR A 282 20.21 47.16 -25.92
C TYR A 282 18.97 46.34 -25.56
N VAL A 283 19.09 45.01 -25.55
CA VAL A 283 18.00 44.11 -25.13
C VAL A 283 17.63 44.39 -23.68
N LEU A 284 18.62 44.53 -22.79
CA LEU A 284 18.41 44.86 -21.37
C LEU A 284 17.68 46.19 -21.19
N GLU A 285 18.13 47.28 -21.83
CA GLU A 285 17.48 48.58 -21.74
C GLU A 285 16.05 48.54 -22.30
N CYS A 286 15.82 47.82 -23.40
CA CYS A 286 14.48 47.60 -23.93
C CYS A 286 13.56 46.89 -22.92
N LEU A 287 14.04 45.83 -22.26
CA LEU A 287 13.28 45.09 -21.25
C LEU A 287 13.02 45.92 -19.99
N ARG A 288 13.97 46.76 -19.57
CA ARG A 288 13.79 47.70 -18.44
C ARG A 288 12.71 48.76 -18.71
N MET A 289 12.46 49.11 -19.98
CA MET A 289 11.38 50.03 -20.35
C MET A 289 9.99 49.39 -20.43
N LYS A 290 9.89 48.06 -20.41
CA LYS A 290 8.58 47.37 -20.47
C LYS A 290 7.79 47.53 -19.18
N SER A 291 6.47 47.52 -19.29
CA SER A 291 5.62 47.49 -18.11
C SER A 291 5.70 46.12 -17.42
N VAL A 292 5.41 46.09 -16.11
CA VAL A 292 5.35 44.83 -15.34
C VAL A 292 4.35 43.85 -15.99
N ASN A 293 3.21 44.35 -16.45
CA ASN A 293 2.17 43.56 -17.09
C ASN A 293 2.65 42.94 -18.42
N ASP A 294 3.37 43.69 -19.25
CA ASP A 294 3.89 43.15 -20.51
C ASP A 294 4.92 42.05 -20.26
N LEU A 295 5.80 42.24 -19.28
CA LEU A 295 6.80 41.24 -18.86
C LEU A 295 6.14 39.95 -18.36
N LEU A 296 5.12 40.08 -17.50
CA LEU A 296 4.37 38.94 -16.97
C LEU A 296 3.61 38.20 -18.08
N LYS A 297 2.95 38.91 -19.01
CA LYS A 297 2.27 38.28 -20.15
C LYS A 297 3.24 37.56 -21.09
N ALA A 298 4.42 38.15 -21.35
CA ALA A 298 5.44 37.50 -22.17
C ALA A 298 6.00 36.25 -21.49
N PHE A 299 6.14 36.28 -20.16
CA PHE A 299 6.50 35.12 -19.34
C PHE A 299 5.41 34.04 -19.38
N GLU A 300 4.14 34.40 -19.19
CA GLU A 300 2.98 33.50 -19.21
C GLU A 300 2.93 32.67 -20.49
N VAL A 301 3.18 33.28 -21.66
CA VAL A 301 3.23 32.54 -22.94
C VAL A 301 4.30 31.44 -22.94
N VAL A 302 5.46 31.69 -22.33
CA VAL A 302 6.55 30.70 -22.25
C VAL A 302 6.28 29.65 -21.17
N TYR A 303 5.68 30.07 -20.06
CA TYR A 303 5.30 29.21 -18.94
C TYR A 303 4.15 28.26 -19.31
N GLU A 304 3.05 28.74 -19.87
CA GLU A 304 1.88 27.90 -20.20
C GLU A 304 2.07 27.02 -21.45
N ASN A 305 2.85 27.47 -22.44
CA ASN A 305 3.04 26.76 -23.71
C ASN A 305 4.43 26.11 -23.86
N GLY A 306 5.22 26.07 -22.77
CA GLY A 306 6.58 25.53 -22.76
C GLY A 306 6.66 24.09 -22.28
N ASN A 307 7.69 23.36 -22.72
CA ASN A 307 8.12 22.14 -22.02
C ASN A 307 8.77 22.56 -20.68
N TYR A 308 8.67 21.77 -19.60
CA TYR A 308 9.33 22.07 -18.31
C TYR A 308 10.84 22.34 -18.48
N SER A 309 11.48 21.68 -19.44
CA SER A 309 12.89 21.90 -19.83
C SER A 309 13.17 23.28 -20.47
N THR A 310 12.14 24.10 -20.67
CA THR A 310 12.20 25.45 -21.27
C THR A 310 11.60 26.51 -20.35
N TYR A 311 11.43 26.21 -19.06
CA TYR A 311 11.02 27.19 -18.05
C TYR A 311 12.21 27.99 -17.55
N LEU A 312 11.95 29.25 -17.21
CA LEU A 312 12.93 30.07 -16.48
C LEU A 312 13.21 29.47 -15.11
N GLY A 313 14.48 29.50 -14.68
CA GLY A 313 14.89 28.95 -13.39
C GLY A 313 16.40 29.10 -13.19
N PRO A 314 16.95 28.47 -12.15
CA PRO A 314 18.39 28.45 -11.90
C PRO A 314 19.19 27.84 -13.07
N GLU A 315 20.29 28.50 -13.44
CA GLU A 315 21.18 28.15 -14.54
C GLU A 315 22.66 28.16 -14.08
N ILE A 316 23.53 27.38 -14.73
CA ILE A 316 24.98 27.43 -14.49
C ILE A 316 25.52 28.77 -15.00
N ASP A 317 26.22 29.52 -14.15
CA ASP A 317 26.72 30.87 -14.46
C ASP A 317 28.23 30.92 -14.75
N ASP A 318 28.73 29.88 -15.41
CA ASP A 318 30.15 29.67 -15.79
C ASP A 318 30.77 30.77 -16.68
N PHE A 319 29.93 31.60 -17.31
CA PHE A 319 30.35 32.74 -18.11
C PHE A 319 30.80 33.94 -17.25
N LEU A 320 30.49 33.95 -15.96
CA LEU A 320 30.96 34.96 -15.01
C LEU A 320 32.34 34.60 -14.47
N GLU A 321 33.07 35.59 -13.97
CA GLU A 321 34.30 35.37 -13.20
C GLU A 321 34.02 34.46 -11.98
N PRO A 322 34.94 33.54 -11.59
CA PRO A 322 34.70 32.57 -10.51
C PRO A 322 34.27 33.19 -9.17
N SER A 323 34.74 34.40 -8.87
CA SER A 323 34.34 35.14 -7.66
C SER A 323 32.89 35.67 -7.70
N MET A 324 32.32 35.77 -8.91
CA MET A 324 30.96 36.25 -9.18
C MET A 324 29.97 35.09 -9.38
N GLN A 325 30.42 33.88 -9.67
CA GLN A 325 29.58 32.70 -9.89
C GLN A 325 28.76 32.32 -8.63
N TYR A 326 27.48 32.02 -8.84
CA TYR A 326 26.59 31.48 -7.81
C TYR A 326 26.43 29.97 -7.94
N ILE A 327 26.34 29.46 -9.18
CA ILE A 327 26.22 28.05 -9.53
C ILE A 327 27.38 27.72 -10.49
N PRO A 328 28.58 27.45 -9.96
CA PRO A 328 29.79 27.27 -10.77
C PRO A 328 29.81 25.94 -11.53
N GLU A 329 29.03 24.95 -11.11
CA GLU A 329 29.08 23.58 -11.61
C GLU A 329 27.69 22.93 -11.55
N ASP A 330 27.47 21.90 -12.36
CA ASP A 330 26.28 21.06 -12.32
C ASP A 330 26.06 20.49 -10.90
N PRO A 331 24.87 20.67 -10.31
CA PRO A 331 24.56 20.16 -8.97
C PRO A 331 24.82 18.67 -8.76
N ARG A 332 24.69 17.83 -9.81
CA ARG A 332 24.97 16.39 -9.75
C ARG A 332 26.46 16.14 -9.53
N VAL A 333 27.30 16.90 -10.25
CA VAL A 333 28.74 16.85 -10.10
C VAL A 333 29.15 17.38 -8.72
N ALA A 334 28.59 18.52 -8.30
CA ALA A 334 28.87 19.11 -7.00
C ALA A 334 28.57 18.15 -5.83
N ILE A 335 27.44 17.43 -5.87
CA ILE A 335 27.12 16.42 -4.84
C ILE A 335 28.04 15.21 -4.92
N SER A 336 28.23 14.63 -6.12
CA SER A 336 29.05 13.42 -6.27
C SER A 336 30.51 13.64 -5.84
N GLN A 337 31.04 14.85 -6.06
CA GLN A 337 32.38 15.26 -5.66
C GLN A 337 32.43 15.87 -4.24
N LYS A 338 31.30 15.94 -3.52
CA LYS A 338 31.17 16.52 -2.18
C LYS A 338 31.67 17.97 -2.09
N LEU A 339 31.36 18.79 -3.09
CA LEU A 339 31.67 20.22 -3.15
C LEU A 339 30.67 21.07 -2.32
N HIS A 340 30.36 20.64 -1.10
CA HIS A 340 29.46 21.32 -0.17
C HIS A 340 29.86 21.05 1.28
N PRO A 341 29.48 21.90 2.25
CA PRO A 341 29.77 21.63 3.66
C PRO A 341 28.98 20.42 4.18
N ASP A 342 29.55 19.73 5.16
CA ASP A 342 28.91 18.61 5.84
C ASP A 342 28.01 19.13 6.97
N ILE A 343 26.70 19.26 6.69
CA ILE A 343 25.70 19.76 7.64
C ILE A 343 24.50 18.81 7.74
N PRO A 344 23.76 18.81 8.87
CA PRO A 344 22.53 18.02 8.99
C PRO A 344 21.44 18.48 8.02
N ILE A 345 20.83 17.52 7.32
CA ILE A 345 19.75 17.74 6.36
C ILE A 345 18.51 16.94 6.75
N LEU A 346 17.35 17.59 6.82
CA LEU A 346 16.03 16.95 6.91
C LEU A 346 15.32 17.08 5.56
N ILE A 347 14.89 15.97 4.96
CA ILE A 347 14.17 15.96 3.67
C ILE A 347 12.82 15.27 3.87
N GLY A 348 11.75 15.84 3.32
CA GLY A 348 10.41 15.25 3.40
C GLY A 348 9.56 15.54 2.17
N ILE A 349 8.60 14.65 1.92
CA ILE A 349 7.53 14.77 0.92
C ILE A 349 6.19 14.41 1.56
N CYS A 350 5.09 14.90 1.00
CA CYS A 350 3.74 14.48 1.38
C CYS A 350 3.42 13.07 0.85
N SER A 351 2.53 12.35 1.52
CA SER A 351 2.07 11.02 1.09
C SER A 351 1.28 11.03 -0.23
N ASN A 352 0.84 12.20 -0.70
CA ASN A 352 0.08 12.36 -1.93
C ASN A 352 0.35 13.73 -2.61
N GLU A 353 1.61 14.02 -2.96
CA GLU A 353 2.02 15.27 -3.64
C GLU A 353 1.17 15.56 -4.90
N GLY A 354 0.82 14.53 -5.67
CA GLY A 354 0.04 14.65 -6.90
C GLY A 354 -1.41 15.07 -6.71
N ALA A 355 -1.97 14.99 -5.48
CA ALA A 355 -3.33 15.44 -5.20
C ALA A 355 -3.55 16.93 -5.51
N PHE A 356 -2.48 17.72 -5.43
CA PHE A 356 -2.50 19.15 -5.72
C PHE A 356 -2.84 19.44 -7.20
N ILE A 357 -2.42 18.57 -8.12
CA ILE A 357 -2.67 18.69 -9.58
C ILE A 357 -4.05 18.11 -9.96
N GLN A 358 -4.74 17.44 -9.02
CA GLN A 358 -6.03 16.79 -9.28
C GLN A 358 -7.08 17.76 -9.83
N ARG A 359 -7.11 19.02 -9.37
CA ARG A 359 -8.07 20.02 -9.87
C ARG A 359 -7.80 20.37 -11.34
N GLN A 360 -6.54 20.47 -11.74
CA GLN A 360 -6.13 20.68 -13.13
C GLN A 360 -6.52 19.47 -13.99
N TRP A 361 -6.29 18.25 -13.51
CA TRP A 361 -6.73 17.03 -14.22
C TRP A 361 -8.25 16.96 -14.34
N ILE A 362 -9.00 17.35 -13.31
CA ILE A 362 -10.46 17.43 -13.35
C ILE A 362 -10.92 18.50 -14.34
N GLN A 363 -10.26 19.67 -14.40
CA GLN A 363 -10.57 20.72 -15.37
C GLN A 363 -10.28 20.26 -16.80
N LEU A 364 -9.11 19.65 -17.06
CA LEU A 364 -8.76 19.07 -18.36
C LEU A 364 -9.74 17.95 -18.77
N ALA A 365 -10.12 17.08 -17.82
CA ALA A 365 -11.13 16.05 -18.03
C ALA A 365 -12.50 16.64 -18.39
N ARG A 366 -12.87 17.77 -17.78
CA ARG A 366 -14.11 18.52 -18.08
C ARG A 366 -14.07 19.18 -19.45
N THR A 367 -12.89 19.56 -19.95
CA THR A 367 -12.73 20.11 -21.31
C THR A 367 -13.02 19.04 -22.35
N ASN A 368 -12.27 17.93 -22.35
CA ASN A 368 -12.60 16.66 -23.00
C ASN A 368 -11.52 15.60 -22.69
N PHE A 369 -11.88 14.33 -22.91
CA PHE A 369 -11.00 13.19 -22.67
C PHE A 369 -9.71 13.19 -23.52
N GLU A 370 -9.77 13.63 -24.78
CA GLU A 370 -8.60 13.66 -25.68
C GLU A 370 -7.57 14.72 -25.27
N THR A 371 -7.98 15.84 -24.69
CA THR A 371 -7.09 16.86 -24.14
C THR A 371 -6.40 16.36 -22.87
N LEU A 372 -7.12 15.70 -21.96
CA LEU A 372 -6.51 15.05 -20.80
C LEU A 372 -5.54 13.94 -21.24
N LYS A 373 -5.96 13.10 -22.18
CA LYS A 373 -5.13 12.04 -22.74
C LYS A 373 -3.88 12.62 -23.41
N SER A 374 -4.00 13.67 -24.21
CA SER A 374 -2.83 14.34 -24.83
C SER A 374 -1.91 14.93 -23.77
N PHE A 375 -2.42 15.63 -22.75
CA PHE A 375 -1.59 16.16 -21.66
C PHE A 375 -0.86 15.06 -20.88
N VAL A 376 -1.53 13.94 -20.61
CA VAL A 376 -0.94 12.78 -19.92
C VAL A 376 0.08 12.08 -20.81
N PHE A 377 -0.26 11.76 -22.06
CA PHE A 377 0.57 10.93 -22.94
C PHE A 377 1.61 11.70 -23.76
N GLU A 378 1.44 13.00 -23.98
CA GLU A 378 2.34 13.84 -24.80
C GLU A 378 3.18 14.81 -23.96
N THR A 379 2.73 15.21 -22.76
CA THR A 379 3.45 16.17 -21.90
C THR A 379 3.97 15.55 -20.61
N THR A 380 3.16 14.76 -19.91
CA THR A 380 3.50 14.22 -18.58
C THR A 380 4.32 12.94 -18.68
N ILE A 381 3.81 11.92 -19.38
CA ILE A 381 4.47 10.62 -19.57
C ILE A 381 5.76 10.75 -20.37
N PRO A 382 5.88 11.54 -21.45
CA PRO A 382 7.13 11.66 -22.19
C PRO A 382 8.22 12.36 -21.40
N ASN A 383 7.90 13.33 -20.53
CA ASN A 383 8.91 13.96 -19.67
C ASN A 383 9.34 13.05 -18.51
N ILE A 384 8.42 12.21 -18.00
CA ILE A 384 8.75 11.13 -17.05
C ILE A 384 9.58 10.04 -17.76
N ASN A 385 9.22 9.65 -18.98
CA ASN A 385 9.93 8.64 -19.77
C ASN A 385 11.28 9.13 -20.28
N HIS A 386 11.42 10.37 -20.77
CA HIS A 386 12.71 10.88 -21.24
C HIS A 386 13.74 10.92 -20.10
N ARG A 387 13.28 11.13 -18.86
CA ARG A 387 14.14 11.09 -17.68
C ARG A 387 14.28 9.71 -17.07
N LEU A 388 13.28 8.84 -17.07
CA LEU A 388 13.46 7.44 -16.67
C LEU A 388 14.40 6.69 -17.65
N LEU A 389 14.38 7.07 -18.93
CA LEU A 389 15.29 6.56 -19.96
C LEU A 389 16.69 7.19 -19.89
N GLU A 390 16.87 8.37 -19.29
CA GLU A 390 18.17 9.02 -19.06
C GLU A 390 18.73 8.79 -17.63
N GLN A 391 17.90 8.45 -16.64
CA GLN A 391 18.27 8.23 -15.23
C GLN A 391 18.22 6.76 -14.79
N GLY A 392 17.47 5.90 -15.47
CA GLY A 392 17.69 4.47 -15.35
C GLY A 392 18.96 4.14 -16.12
N ASN A 393 19.82 3.28 -15.60
CA ASN A 393 20.66 2.46 -16.47
C ASN A 393 19.72 1.92 -17.56
N ALA A 394 19.75 2.48 -18.77
CA ALA A 394 19.12 1.85 -19.90
C ALA A 394 19.62 0.41 -19.83
N LEU A 395 18.70 -0.54 -19.65
CA LEU A 395 18.97 -1.96 -19.73
C LEU A 395 19.90 -2.14 -20.93
N ARG A 396 21.20 -2.31 -20.67
CA ARG A 396 22.19 -2.53 -21.72
C ARG A 396 22.03 -3.99 -22.07
N ILE A 397 20.94 -4.27 -22.78
CA ILE A 397 20.70 -5.56 -23.39
C ILE A 397 21.75 -5.67 -24.49
N ASP A 398 22.78 -6.46 -24.24
CA ASP A 398 23.76 -6.83 -25.24
C ASP A 398 23.51 -8.27 -25.72
N ASP A 399 24.45 -8.84 -26.47
CA ASP A 399 24.37 -10.21 -26.96
C ASP A 399 25.12 -11.23 -26.09
N SER A 400 25.50 -10.84 -24.86
CA SER A 400 26.18 -11.69 -23.89
C SER A 400 25.24 -12.65 -23.19
N THR A 401 25.69 -13.89 -23.00
CA THR A 401 25.02 -14.88 -22.15
C THR A 401 25.48 -14.82 -20.69
N GLU A 402 26.43 -13.94 -20.35
CA GLU A 402 26.95 -13.79 -18.98
C GLU A 402 25.90 -13.29 -17.98
N HIS A 403 24.85 -12.63 -18.49
CA HIS A 403 23.75 -12.02 -17.72
C HIS A 403 22.47 -12.87 -17.68
N LEU A 404 22.56 -14.13 -18.12
CA LEU A 404 21.43 -15.05 -18.24
C LEU A 404 21.37 -16.02 -17.06
N MET A 405 20.45 -15.85 -16.12
CA MET A 405 20.20 -16.79 -15.02
C MET A 405 19.02 -17.71 -15.35
N LEU A 406 19.27 -19.02 -15.44
CA LEU A 406 18.24 -20.03 -15.70
C LEU A 406 17.96 -20.82 -14.42
N PHE A 407 16.71 -20.84 -13.97
CA PHE A 407 16.31 -21.65 -12.83
C PHE A 407 15.01 -22.41 -13.11
N VAL A 408 14.81 -23.49 -12.36
CA VAL A 408 13.59 -24.31 -12.43
C VAL A 408 12.89 -24.27 -11.08
N GLN A 409 11.57 -24.08 -11.08
CA GLN A 409 10.74 -24.29 -9.90
C GLN A 409 9.90 -25.56 -10.09
N VAL A 410 9.86 -26.41 -9.07
CA VAL A 410 8.92 -27.52 -8.94
C VAL A 410 8.22 -27.40 -7.60
N SER A 411 6.90 -27.59 -7.57
CA SER A 411 6.07 -27.39 -6.38
C SER A 411 5.18 -28.60 -6.11
N ASP A 412 4.84 -28.82 -4.84
CA ASP A 412 3.87 -29.82 -4.41
C ASP A 412 4.20 -31.23 -4.95
N ILE A 413 5.44 -31.67 -4.69
CA ILE A 413 6.01 -32.94 -5.16
C ILE A 413 5.22 -34.12 -4.59
N HIS A 414 4.84 -34.04 -3.31
CA HIS A 414 4.06 -35.02 -2.58
C HIS A 414 4.53 -36.47 -2.76
N ILE A 415 5.81 -36.77 -2.54
CA ILE A 415 6.27 -38.16 -2.57
C ILE A 415 5.42 -39.01 -1.63
N SER A 416 4.82 -40.09 -2.16
CA SER A 416 4.00 -41.00 -1.37
C SER A 416 4.35 -42.46 -1.64
N ILE A 417 4.43 -43.23 -0.55
CA ILE A 417 4.60 -44.69 -0.60
C ILE A 417 3.24 -45.43 -0.63
N PHE A 418 2.15 -44.72 -0.37
CA PHE A 418 0.79 -45.29 -0.34
C PHE A 418 0.01 -45.02 -1.62
N SER A 419 0.20 -43.83 -2.22
CA SER A 419 -0.59 -43.35 -3.34
C SER A 419 0.28 -43.03 -4.56
N ASP A 420 -0.18 -43.41 -5.76
CA ASP A 420 0.47 -43.10 -7.04
C ASP A 420 1.99 -43.39 -7.07
N LYS A 421 2.34 -44.68 -7.19
CA LYS A 421 3.74 -45.14 -7.24
C LYS A 421 4.54 -44.56 -8.41
N GLN A 422 3.88 -44.09 -9.47
CA GLN A 422 4.58 -43.49 -10.62
C GLN A 422 5.22 -42.15 -10.27
N ARG A 423 4.72 -41.45 -9.25
CA ARG A 423 5.21 -40.14 -8.82
C ARG A 423 6.69 -40.15 -8.45
N ILE A 424 7.13 -41.18 -7.74
CA ILE A 424 8.54 -41.34 -7.31
C ILE A 424 9.43 -41.55 -8.54
N GLU A 425 9.05 -42.48 -9.42
CA GLU A 425 9.87 -42.81 -10.59
C GLU A 425 9.92 -41.65 -11.60
N GLN A 426 8.79 -40.98 -11.83
CA GLN A 426 8.75 -39.80 -12.71
C GLN A 426 9.53 -38.63 -12.13
N PHE A 427 9.53 -38.44 -10.80
CA PHE A 427 10.34 -37.40 -10.16
C PHE A 427 11.85 -37.71 -10.25
N ARG A 428 12.23 -38.98 -10.10
CA ARG A 428 13.59 -39.45 -10.34
C ARG A 428 14.00 -39.28 -11.81
N GLU A 429 13.11 -39.57 -12.75
CA GLU A 429 13.35 -39.38 -14.18
C GLU A 429 13.49 -37.89 -14.54
N PHE A 430 12.64 -37.03 -13.97
CA PHE A 430 12.74 -35.58 -14.11
C PHE A 430 14.08 -35.04 -13.60
N THR A 431 14.49 -35.45 -12.40
CA THR A 431 15.77 -35.01 -11.82
C THR A 431 16.99 -35.55 -12.55
N SER A 432 16.93 -36.78 -13.08
CA SER A 432 18.06 -37.40 -13.78
C SER A 432 18.16 -37.02 -15.25
N GLN A 433 17.04 -36.91 -15.96
CA GLN A 433 16.98 -36.67 -17.41
C GLN A 433 16.60 -35.22 -17.74
N THR A 434 15.41 -34.77 -17.34
CA THR A 434 14.90 -33.45 -17.73
C THR A 434 15.80 -32.32 -17.23
N LEU A 435 16.18 -32.33 -15.95
CA LEU A 435 17.08 -31.30 -15.40
C LEU A 435 18.50 -31.38 -15.97
N SER A 436 18.97 -32.58 -16.34
CA SER A 436 20.26 -32.73 -17.04
C SER A 436 20.25 -32.13 -18.44
N ILE A 437 19.09 -32.08 -19.10
CA ILE A 437 18.90 -31.42 -20.39
C ILE A 437 18.77 -29.92 -20.20
N LEU A 438 17.94 -29.46 -19.25
CA LEU A 438 17.73 -28.03 -19.02
C LEU A 438 18.99 -27.32 -18.47
N LYS A 439 19.84 -28.04 -17.71
CA LYS A 439 21.04 -27.51 -17.05
C LYS A 439 20.79 -26.20 -16.28
N PRO A 440 19.79 -26.12 -15.39
CA PRO A 440 19.53 -24.88 -14.65
C PRO A 440 20.66 -24.57 -13.66
N ASP A 441 20.90 -23.30 -13.39
CA ASP A 441 21.81 -22.85 -12.34
C ASP A 441 21.25 -23.19 -10.94
N VAL A 442 19.92 -23.12 -10.79
CA VAL A 442 19.20 -23.38 -9.53
C VAL A 442 17.92 -24.17 -9.77
N VAL A 443 17.59 -25.06 -8.85
CA VAL A 443 16.29 -25.70 -8.74
C VAL A 443 15.64 -25.33 -7.40
N LEU A 444 14.43 -24.78 -7.46
CA LEU A 444 13.60 -24.42 -6.33
C LEU A 444 12.52 -25.49 -6.13
N ALA A 445 12.60 -26.26 -5.05
CA ALA A 445 11.54 -27.17 -4.64
C ALA A 445 10.66 -26.48 -3.60
N SER A 446 9.56 -25.87 -4.05
CA SER A 446 8.71 -24.99 -3.26
C SER A 446 7.57 -25.74 -2.56
N GLY A 447 7.86 -26.42 -1.45
CA GLY A 447 6.85 -26.96 -0.56
C GLY A 447 6.24 -28.32 -0.94
N ASP A 448 5.60 -28.94 0.06
CA ASP A 448 5.01 -30.29 0.08
C ASP A 448 5.86 -31.33 -0.65
N LEU A 449 7.05 -31.59 -0.12
CA LEU A 449 8.00 -32.58 -0.64
C LEU A 449 7.45 -34.01 -0.50
N THR A 450 6.73 -34.28 0.59
CA THR A 450 6.09 -35.56 0.94
C THR A 450 4.56 -35.44 1.03
N ASP A 451 3.84 -36.56 0.96
CA ASP A 451 2.36 -36.55 1.03
C ASP A 451 1.83 -36.63 2.46
N ALA A 452 2.53 -37.29 3.38
CA ALA A 452 2.22 -37.33 4.82
C ALA A 452 0.76 -37.76 5.15
N ARG A 453 0.18 -38.61 4.29
CA ARG A 453 -1.17 -39.18 4.44
C ARG A 453 -1.10 -40.70 4.51
N ASP A 454 -2.00 -41.30 5.29
CA ASP A 454 -2.10 -42.76 5.38
C ASP A 454 -2.82 -43.38 4.16
N ASN A 455 -2.81 -44.72 4.09
CA ASN A 455 -3.45 -45.49 3.00
C ASN A 455 -4.99 -45.33 2.94
N ASN A 456 -5.63 -44.90 4.04
CA ASN A 456 -7.07 -44.73 4.11
C ASN A 456 -7.48 -43.25 3.90
N TYR A 457 -6.52 -42.35 3.68
CA TYR A 457 -6.67 -40.90 3.51
C TYR A 457 -7.25 -40.13 4.71
N PHE A 458 -7.39 -40.77 5.88
CA PHE A 458 -7.97 -40.15 7.07
C PHE A 458 -6.87 -39.54 7.96
N GLY A 459 -5.82 -40.29 8.31
CA GLY A 459 -4.73 -39.78 9.15
C GLY A 459 -3.73 -38.89 8.43
N SER A 460 -3.06 -37.99 9.18
CA SER A 460 -1.95 -37.16 8.72
C SER A 460 -0.78 -37.17 9.71
N ARG A 461 0.40 -37.59 9.25
CA ARG A 461 1.66 -37.63 10.01
C ARG A 461 2.86 -37.82 9.10
N GLN A 462 4.05 -37.57 9.61
CA GLN A 462 5.30 -37.84 8.89
C GLN A 462 5.60 -39.35 8.74
N TYR A 463 5.98 -39.77 7.54
CA TYR A 463 6.40 -41.13 7.22
C TYR A 463 7.83 -41.17 6.73
N VAL A 464 8.72 -41.84 7.47
CA VAL A 464 10.14 -41.91 7.13
C VAL A 464 10.40 -42.45 5.72
N GLY A 465 9.60 -43.44 5.27
CA GLY A 465 9.75 -44.02 3.94
C GLY A 465 9.45 -43.06 2.77
N GLU A 466 8.59 -42.05 2.97
CA GLU A 466 8.35 -41.01 1.96
C GLU A 466 9.57 -40.08 1.84
N TRP A 467 10.15 -39.71 2.97
CA TRP A 467 11.37 -38.89 3.04
C TRP A 467 12.60 -39.61 2.50
N GLU A 468 12.75 -40.91 2.80
CA GLU A 468 13.80 -41.76 2.22
C GLU A 468 13.64 -41.86 0.70
N ALA A 469 12.41 -42.01 0.19
CA ALA A 469 12.15 -42.03 -1.24
C ALA A 469 12.46 -40.69 -1.93
N TYR A 470 12.09 -39.56 -1.30
CA TYR A 470 12.43 -38.22 -1.79
C TYR A 470 13.95 -38.03 -1.88
N ARG A 471 14.66 -38.29 -0.78
CA ARG A 471 16.11 -38.12 -0.71
C ARG A 471 16.83 -39.03 -1.70
N LYS A 472 16.42 -40.29 -1.77
CA LYS A 472 16.99 -41.27 -2.69
C LYS A 472 16.78 -40.86 -4.15
N ALA A 473 15.61 -40.34 -4.53
CA ALA A 473 15.37 -39.87 -5.90
C ALA A 473 16.35 -38.75 -6.31
N ILE A 474 16.66 -37.83 -5.38
CA ILE A 474 17.66 -36.78 -5.59
C ILE A 474 19.07 -37.35 -5.67
N ASP A 475 19.48 -38.18 -4.71
CA ASP A 475 20.84 -38.72 -4.65
C ASP A 475 21.13 -39.64 -5.87
N ASP A 476 20.22 -40.54 -6.22
CA ASP A 476 20.36 -41.47 -7.36
C ASP A 476 20.44 -40.74 -8.71
N SER A 477 19.87 -39.53 -8.82
CA SER A 477 19.92 -38.73 -10.05
C SER A 477 21.27 -38.05 -10.29
N GLY A 478 22.10 -37.93 -9.24
CA GLY A 478 23.35 -37.17 -9.26
C GLY A 478 23.16 -35.66 -9.49
N ILE A 479 21.94 -35.13 -9.34
CA ILE A 479 21.60 -33.73 -9.66
C ILE A 479 22.34 -32.72 -8.78
N LEU A 480 22.66 -33.09 -7.53
CA LEU A 480 23.38 -32.22 -6.59
C LEU A 480 24.80 -31.85 -7.04
N ASN A 481 25.39 -32.62 -7.94
CA ASN A 481 26.69 -32.31 -8.55
C ASN A 481 26.59 -31.41 -9.79
N LYS A 482 25.36 -31.16 -10.27
CA LYS A 482 25.09 -30.47 -11.54
C LYS A 482 24.44 -29.10 -11.35
N THR A 483 23.66 -28.90 -10.29
CA THR A 483 22.90 -27.67 -10.02
C THR A 483 22.72 -27.45 -8.53
N ILE A 484 22.40 -26.21 -8.14
CA ILE A 484 22.07 -25.87 -6.74
C ILE A 484 20.62 -26.27 -6.48
N TRP A 485 20.41 -27.18 -5.53
CA TRP A 485 19.07 -27.59 -5.11
C TRP A 485 18.64 -26.87 -3.83
N MET A 486 17.59 -26.06 -3.91
CA MET A 486 17.02 -25.31 -2.79
C MET A 486 15.61 -25.82 -2.50
N ASP A 487 15.44 -26.56 -1.41
CA ASP A 487 14.14 -27.05 -0.95
C ASP A 487 13.65 -26.31 0.29
N ILE A 488 12.33 -26.17 0.37
CA ILE A 488 11.62 -25.62 1.53
C ILE A 488 10.39 -26.49 1.80
N ARG A 489 10.05 -26.68 3.06
CA ARG A 489 8.89 -27.49 3.47
C ARG A 489 7.56 -26.81 3.20
N GLY A 490 6.52 -27.61 2.98
CA GLY A 490 5.12 -27.18 3.01
C GLY A 490 4.36 -27.72 4.23
N ASN A 491 3.03 -27.51 4.26
CA ASN A 491 2.20 -27.97 5.36
C ASN A 491 2.20 -29.50 5.51
N HIS A 492 2.30 -30.25 4.41
CA HIS A 492 2.33 -31.71 4.46
C HIS A 492 3.59 -32.24 5.13
N ASP A 493 4.74 -31.63 4.83
CA ASP A 493 6.03 -31.94 5.45
C ASP A 493 6.07 -31.61 6.96
N ASN A 494 5.04 -30.93 7.45
CA ASN A 494 4.89 -30.46 8.81
C ASN A 494 3.61 -30.98 9.50
N PHE A 495 2.97 -32.03 8.97
CA PHE A 495 1.85 -32.67 9.67
C PHE A 495 2.32 -33.47 10.89
N ASN A 496 1.70 -33.20 12.04
CA ASN A 496 1.92 -33.90 13.31
C ASN A 496 3.38 -33.83 13.79
N VAL A 497 3.98 -32.64 13.70
CA VAL A 497 5.36 -32.37 14.13
C VAL A 497 5.31 -31.55 15.43
N PRO A 498 5.72 -32.10 16.59
CA PRO A 498 5.70 -31.40 17.89
C PRO A 498 6.62 -30.19 17.99
N GLY A 499 7.56 -30.05 17.06
CA GLY A 499 8.26 -28.80 16.85
C GLY A 499 9.50 -28.96 16.00
N ALA A 500 10.08 -27.84 15.57
CA ALA A 500 11.21 -27.80 14.64
C ALA A 500 12.51 -28.44 15.15
N ARG A 501 12.58 -28.88 16.42
CA ARG A 501 13.74 -29.63 16.96
C ARG A 501 13.40 -31.06 17.37
N SER A 502 12.16 -31.50 17.13
CA SER A 502 11.74 -32.84 17.49
C SER A 502 12.34 -33.88 16.53
N GLY A 503 12.57 -35.09 17.02
CA GLY A 503 13.00 -36.20 16.15
C GLY A 503 11.96 -36.61 15.09
N ALA A 504 10.75 -36.06 15.14
CA ALA A 504 9.68 -36.25 14.16
C ALA A 504 9.73 -35.22 13.01
N ASP A 505 10.57 -34.19 13.10
CA ASP A 505 10.82 -33.25 12.00
C ASP A 505 11.81 -33.86 11.00
N TYR A 506 11.28 -34.61 10.04
CA TYR A 506 12.09 -35.29 9.04
C TYR A 506 12.62 -34.37 7.93
N PHE A 507 12.08 -33.15 7.80
CA PHE A 507 12.63 -32.16 6.87
C PHE A 507 14.10 -31.88 7.19
N ILE A 508 14.43 -31.63 8.46
CA ILE A 508 15.81 -31.35 8.91
C ILE A 508 16.78 -32.49 8.60
N ARG A 509 16.28 -33.73 8.53
CA ARG A 509 17.12 -34.92 8.36
C ARG A 509 17.27 -35.35 6.90
N TYR A 510 16.23 -35.20 6.09
CA TYR A 510 16.16 -35.80 4.76
C TYR A 510 16.08 -34.78 3.63
N SER A 511 15.67 -33.54 3.87
CA SER A 511 15.75 -32.51 2.83
C SER A 511 17.21 -32.14 2.56
N VAL A 512 17.45 -31.52 1.41
CA VAL A 512 18.80 -31.10 1.01
C VAL A 512 19.26 -29.94 1.88
N GLN A 513 18.40 -28.96 2.13
CA GLN A 513 18.76 -27.74 2.85
C GLN A 513 18.43 -27.77 4.34
N GLY A 514 17.47 -28.60 4.79
CA GLY A 514 16.90 -28.54 6.13
C GLY A 514 17.89 -28.76 7.27
N LYS A 515 18.96 -29.52 7.03
CA LYS A 515 20.01 -29.77 8.04
C LYS A 515 20.75 -28.49 8.43
N ASP A 516 21.13 -27.69 7.43
CA ASP A 516 21.89 -26.47 7.62
C ASP A 516 20.96 -25.24 7.77
N ASN A 517 19.78 -25.33 7.16
CA ASN A 517 18.77 -24.28 7.08
C ASN A 517 17.40 -24.83 7.53
N PRO A 518 17.16 -24.95 8.84
CA PRO A 518 15.93 -25.55 9.35
C PRO A 518 14.68 -24.67 9.15
N ARG A 519 14.82 -23.40 8.75
CA ARG A 519 13.69 -22.46 8.53
C ARG A 519 13.93 -21.69 7.22
N ALA A 520 13.64 -20.39 7.20
CA ALA A 520 14.00 -19.52 6.08
C ALA A 520 15.52 -19.40 5.90
N TYR A 521 15.96 -19.19 4.66
CA TYR A 521 17.38 -18.99 4.31
C TYR A 521 17.52 -18.27 2.97
N MET A 522 18.74 -17.87 2.60
CA MET A 522 19.03 -17.27 1.30
C MET A 522 20.25 -17.92 0.64
N LYS A 523 20.31 -17.84 -0.70
CA LYS A 523 21.50 -18.16 -1.48
C LYS A 523 21.78 -17.05 -2.49
N GLN A 524 23.04 -16.65 -2.59
CA GLN A 524 23.50 -15.74 -3.63
C GLN A 524 24.38 -16.46 -4.65
N ILE A 525 24.17 -16.14 -5.91
CA ILE A 525 24.86 -16.74 -7.05
C ILE A 525 25.38 -15.61 -7.92
N GLN A 526 26.69 -15.62 -8.16
CA GLN A 526 27.36 -14.68 -9.05
C GLN A 526 27.35 -15.24 -10.47
N LYS A 527 26.87 -14.45 -11.43
CA LYS A 527 26.96 -14.73 -12.87
C LYS A 527 27.35 -13.47 -13.61
N GLY A 528 28.48 -13.52 -14.33
CA GLY A 528 29.11 -12.31 -14.87
C GLY A 528 29.40 -11.29 -13.75
N SER A 529 29.04 -10.03 -13.98
CA SER A 529 29.12 -8.94 -13.00
C SER A 529 27.93 -8.88 -12.03
N GLU A 530 26.91 -9.72 -12.21
CA GLU A 530 25.64 -9.65 -11.48
C GLU A 530 25.51 -10.73 -10.41
N LYS A 531 24.79 -10.41 -9.34
CA LYS A 531 24.53 -11.32 -8.23
C LYS A 531 23.03 -11.51 -8.03
N TYR A 532 22.59 -12.75 -8.19
CA TYR A 532 21.19 -13.17 -8.06
C TYR A 532 20.98 -13.77 -6.67
N THR A 533 19.93 -13.33 -5.99
CA THR A 533 19.56 -13.77 -4.64
C THR A 533 18.28 -14.59 -4.71
N PHE A 534 18.28 -15.75 -4.07
CA PHE A 534 17.10 -16.56 -3.84
C PHE A 534 16.81 -16.63 -2.35
N ILE A 535 15.62 -16.21 -1.90
CA ILE A 535 15.22 -16.22 -0.49
C ILE A 535 14.08 -17.22 -0.29
N ALA A 536 14.33 -18.24 0.53
CA ALA A 536 13.36 -19.26 0.91
C ALA A 536 12.55 -18.82 2.13
N VAL A 537 11.22 -18.87 2.03
CA VAL A 537 10.26 -18.46 3.06
C VAL A 537 9.55 -19.68 3.64
N ASP A 538 9.82 -19.98 4.92
CA ASP A 538 9.12 -21.01 5.68
C ASP A 538 8.02 -20.37 6.54
N ALA A 539 6.77 -20.50 6.10
CA ALA A 539 5.58 -20.07 6.86
C ALA A 539 4.85 -21.25 7.54
N CYS A 540 5.48 -22.42 7.66
CA CYS A 540 4.87 -23.56 8.34
C CYS A 540 4.75 -23.32 9.85
N LEU A 541 3.63 -23.79 10.41
CA LEU A 541 3.31 -23.69 11.83
C LEU A 541 4.33 -24.42 12.71
N ASP A 542 4.69 -23.85 13.85
CA ASP A 542 5.53 -24.52 14.85
C ASP A 542 4.83 -24.43 16.22
N PRO A 543 4.29 -25.54 16.77
CA PRO A 543 4.30 -26.90 16.23
C PRO A 543 3.34 -27.08 15.03
N GLY A 544 3.57 -28.14 14.24
CA GLY A 544 2.81 -28.50 13.05
C GLY A 544 1.60 -29.40 13.36
N PRO A 545 0.36 -28.87 13.35
CA PRO A 545 -0.82 -29.63 13.73
C PRO A 545 -1.22 -30.69 12.69
N LYS A 546 -2.03 -31.67 13.10
CA LYS A 546 -2.73 -32.58 12.18
C LYS A 546 -3.77 -31.82 11.33
N ARG A 547 -4.22 -32.44 10.24
CA ARG A 547 -5.37 -31.96 9.45
C ARG A 547 -6.62 -31.79 10.34
N PRO A 548 -7.49 -30.81 10.06
CA PRO A 548 -7.43 -29.89 8.91
C PRO A 548 -6.70 -28.56 9.19
N PHE A 549 -6.19 -28.33 10.41
CA PHE A 549 -5.78 -26.97 10.83
C PHE A 549 -4.42 -26.49 10.28
N ASN A 550 -3.69 -27.32 9.54
CA ASN A 550 -2.41 -26.99 8.90
C ASN A 550 -2.61 -26.66 7.41
N PHE A 551 -3.34 -25.59 7.10
CA PHE A 551 -3.58 -25.10 5.72
C PHE A 551 -3.20 -23.63 5.54
N ILE A 552 -3.16 -22.86 6.64
CA ILE A 552 -2.80 -21.44 6.60
C ILE A 552 -1.43 -21.30 7.24
N GLY A 553 -0.51 -20.67 6.52
CA GLY A 553 0.83 -20.37 7.02
C GLY A 553 0.82 -19.23 8.03
N VAL A 554 1.82 -19.20 8.91
CA VAL A 554 2.00 -18.13 9.90
C VAL A 554 3.46 -17.70 9.90
N LEU A 555 3.69 -16.38 9.84
CA LEU A 555 4.98 -15.77 10.12
C LEU A 555 4.85 -14.91 11.37
N SER A 556 5.61 -15.26 12.41
CA SER A 556 5.71 -14.41 13.60
C SER A 556 6.50 -13.14 13.29
N GLN A 557 6.42 -12.16 14.19
CA GLN A 557 7.25 -10.95 14.10
C GLN A 557 8.75 -11.28 14.01
N ASN A 558 9.19 -12.34 14.70
CA ASN A 558 10.58 -12.79 14.67
C ASN A 558 10.96 -13.39 13.31
N ASP A 559 10.05 -14.17 12.70
CA ASP A 559 10.27 -14.72 11.36
C ASP A 559 10.38 -13.60 10.32
N THR A 560 9.47 -12.62 10.35
CA THR A 560 9.52 -11.47 9.45
C THR A 560 10.80 -10.64 9.65
N ASN A 561 11.19 -10.39 10.89
CA ASN A 561 12.44 -9.67 11.20
C ASN A 561 13.68 -10.45 10.72
N TYR A 562 13.63 -11.78 10.72
CA TYR A 562 14.69 -12.61 10.19
C TYR A 562 14.75 -12.56 8.65
N LEU A 563 13.60 -12.69 7.97
CA LEU A 563 13.51 -12.51 6.52
C LEU A 563 14.01 -11.13 6.07
N LYS A 564 13.68 -10.09 6.84
CA LYS A 564 14.18 -8.74 6.61
C LYS A 564 15.72 -8.70 6.67
N ARG A 565 16.32 -9.32 7.69
CA ARG A 565 17.79 -9.40 7.79
C ARG A 565 18.42 -10.11 6.60
N LEU A 566 17.82 -11.20 6.11
CA LEU A 566 18.32 -11.90 4.93
C LEU A 566 18.31 -10.98 3.69
N ALA A 567 17.24 -10.22 3.49
CA ALA A 567 17.15 -9.27 2.38
C ALA A 567 18.12 -8.07 2.54
N ASP A 568 18.24 -7.51 3.74
CA ASP A 568 19.22 -6.47 4.06
C ASP A 568 20.66 -6.96 3.78
N ASP A 569 20.99 -8.18 4.21
CA ASP A 569 22.30 -8.80 3.99
C ASP A 569 22.53 -9.08 2.50
N ALA A 570 21.51 -9.52 1.77
CA ALA A 570 21.60 -9.72 0.33
C ALA A 570 21.95 -8.42 -0.41
N LYS A 571 21.25 -7.32 -0.06
CA LYS A 571 21.50 -6.00 -0.64
C LYS A 571 22.88 -5.47 -0.28
N LYS A 572 23.27 -5.59 1.00
CA LYS A 572 24.60 -5.18 1.48
C LYS A 572 25.74 -5.93 0.77
N ASN A 573 25.51 -7.18 0.39
CA ASN A 573 26.47 -7.99 -0.34
C ASN A 573 26.43 -7.78 -1.88
N GLY A 574 25.73 -6.73 -2.35
CA GLY A 574 25.66 -6.36 -3.75
C GLY A 574 24.70 -7.21 -4.58
N GLY A 575 23.60 -7.70 -3.99
CA GLY A 575 22.53 -8.36 -4.74
C GLY A 575 21.88 -7.43 -5.75
N ASN A 576 21.83 -7.86 -7.02
CA ASN A 576 21.21 -7.12 -8.12
C ASN A 576 19.73 -7.47 -8.30
N TYR A 577 19.40 -8.75 -8.15
CA TYR A 577 18.06 -9.29 -8.41
C TYR A 577 17.69 -10.30 -7.34
N THR A 578 16.47 -10.22 -6.81
CA THR A 578 16.00 -11.08 -5.73
C THR A 578 14.71 -11.81 -6.12
N VAL A 579 14.74 -13.14 -6.03
CA VAL A 579 13.58 -14.03 -6.19
C VAL A 579 13.27 -14.65 -4.83
N TRP A 580 12.06 -14.42 -4.35
CA TRP A 580 11.54 -15.04 -3.14
C TRP A 580 10.77 -16.30 -3.52
N PHE A 581 10.82 -17.33 -2.68
CA PHE A 581 9.98 -18.52 -2.87
C PHE A 581 9.58 -19.16 -1.56
N GLY A 582 8.41 -19.79 -1.54
CA GLY A 582 7.87 -20.47 -0.36
C GLY A 582 6.77 -21.45 -0.76
N HIS A 583 6.12 -22.08 0.22
CA HIS A 583 4.99 -22.97 -0.07
C HIS A 583 3.70 -22.20 -0.31
N TYR A 584 3.31 -21.38 0.67
CA TYR A 584 2.00 -20.72 0.66
C TYR A 584 2.01 -19.46 -0.22
N PRO A 585 0.93 -19.20 -0.97
CA PRO A 585 0.63 -17.88 -1.49
C PRO A 585 0.54 -16.89 -0.33
N THR A 586 0.92 -15.64 -0.58
CA THR A 586 0.90 -14.60 0.44
C THR A 586 -0.51 -14.34 0.98
N SER A 587 -1.55 -14.65 0.21
CA SER A 587 -2.95 -14.59 0.65
C SER A 587 -3.33 -15.64 1.69
N CYS A 588 -2.54 -16.70 1.80
CA CYS A 588 -2.68 -17.81 2.73
C CYS A 588 -1.67 -17.76 3.89
N ILE A 589 -1.02 -16.61 4.12
CA ILE A 589 -0.07 -16.39 5.23
C ILE A 589 -0.62 -15.34 6.19
N ILE A 590 -0.76 -15.70 7.47
CA ILE A 590 -1.02 -14.77 8.56
C ILE A 590 0.32 -14.17 9.00
N THR A 591 0.40 -12.85 9.06
CA THR A 591 1.56 -12.11 9.58
C THR A 591 1.18 -11.39 10.88
N ALA A 592 2.17 -10.90 11.63
CA ALA A 592 1.95 -10.17 12.89
C ALA A 592 0.96 -8.99 12.72
N GLU A 593 0.30 -8.61 13.83
CA GLU A 593 -0.85 -7.67 13.82
C GLU A 593 -0.55 -6.31 13.18
N ASP A 594 0.70 -5.86 13.22
CA ASP A 594 1.11 -4.65 12.54
C ASP A 594 1.36 -4.94 11.05
N LYS A 595 0.45 -4.42 10.22
CA LYS A 595 0.47 -4.56 8.75
C LYS A 595 1.78 -4.09 8.13
N SER A 596 2.56 -3.23 8.77
CA SER A 596 3.89 -2.83 8.27
C SER A 596 4.88 -4.00 8.18
N TYR A 597 4.63 -5.10 8.89
CA TYR A 597 5.42 -6.33 8.89
C TYR A 597 4.78 -7.47 8.06
N GLY A 598 3.83 -7.15 7.19
CA GLY A 598 3.28 -8.12 6.22
C GLY A 598 4.33 -8.56 5.21
N LEU A 599 4.30 -9.84 4.79
CA LEU A 599 5.27 -10.40 3.84
C LEU A 599 5.27 -9.65 2.50
N ARG A 600 4.09 -9.28 1.98
CA ARG A 600 3.97 -8.48 0.75
C ARG A 600 4.68 -7.13 0.88
N ASN A 601 4.43 -6.42 1.98
CA ASN A 601 5.05 -5.13 2.26
C ASN A 601 6.56 -5.27 2.47
N LEU A 602 7.03 -6.37 3.05
CA LEU A 602 8.45 -6.64 3.20
C LEU A 602 9.13 -6.86 1.84
N ILE A 603 8.55 -7.71 0.97
CA ILE A 603 9.09 -7.95 -0.37
C ILE A 603 9.09 -6.65 -1.18
N GLY A 604 7.99 -5.89 -1.10
CA GLY A 604 7.80 -4.61 -1.76
C GLY A 604 8.73 -3.47 -1.34
N GLN A 605 9.44 -3.59 -0.21
CA GLN A 605 10.43 -2.61 0.23
C GLN A 605 11.73 -2.64 -0.60
N TYR A 606 12.00 -3.72 -1.31
CA TYR A 606 13.24 -3.92 -2.06
C TYR A 606 12.97 -3.81 -3.56
N ASP A 607 13.58 -2.81 -4.19
CA ASP A 607 13.48 -2.52 -5.62
C ASP A 607 14.04 -3.62 -6.51
N ASP A 608 14.93 -4.47 -5.98
CA ASP A 608 15.48 -5.65 -6.64
C ASP A 608 14.59 -6.91 -6.51
N SER A 609 13.47 -6.87 -5.77
CA SER A 609 12.56 -8.01 -5.66
C SER A 609 11.72 -8.19 -6.93
N MET A 610 11.98 -9.26 -7.67
CA MET A 610 11.33 -9.53 -8.96
C MET A 610 10.03 -10.32 -8.80
N ALA A 611 10.09 -11.41 -8.02
CA ALA A 611 8.97 -12.33 -7.89
C ALA A 611 8.94 -13.05 -6.53
N TYR A 612 7.74 -13.46 -6.12
CA TYR A 612 7.45 -14.44 -5.08
C TYR A 612 6.83 -15.68 -5.72
N LEU A 613 7.56 -16.79 -5.67
CA LEU A 613 7.16 -18.07 -6.27
C LEU A 613 6.59 -18.99 -5.20
N CYS A 614 5.41 -19.56 -5.45
CA CYS A 614 4.74 -20.41 -4.45
C CYS A 614 3.99 -21.59 -5.08
N GLY A 615 3.44 -22.43 -4.20
CA GLY A 615 2.59 -23.59 -4.49
C GLY A 615 1.26 -23.53 -3.74
N HIS A 616 0.76 -24.69 -3.31
CA HIS A 616 -0.33 -24.90 -2.33
C HIS A 616 -1.78 -24.92 -2.84
N LEU A 617 -2.19 -24.04 -3.78
CA LEU A 617 -3.61 -23.97 -4.21
C LEU A 617 -3.94 -24.91 -5.38
N HIS A 618 -2.92 -25.49 -6.00
CA HIS A 618 -3.03 -26.50 -7.07
C HIS A 618 -3.87 -26.00 -8.26
N ASN A 619 -3.76 -24.72 -8.63
CA ASN A 619 -4.62 -24.11 -9.66
C ASN A 619 -6.14 -24.29 -9.39
N PHE A 620 -6.54 -24.47 -8.12
CA PHE A 620 -7.89 -24.94 -7.71
C PHE A 620 -8.36 -26.18 -8.48
N GLY A 621 -7.48 -27.18 -8.64
CA GLY A 621 -7.79 -28.39 -9.40
C GLY A 621 -7.97 -28.14 -10.90
N GLY A 622 -7.42 -27.04 -11.42
CA GLY A 622 -7.48 -26.63 -12.83
C GLY A 622 -8.54 -25.57 -13.15
N SER A 623 -9.32 -25.10 -12.17
CA SER A 623 -10.31 -24.02 -12.39
C SER A 623 -9.67 -22.66 -12.64
N VAL A 624 -8.42 -22.46 -12.20
CA VAL A 624 -7.63 -21.24 -12.46
C VAL A 624 -6.30 -21.68 -13.07
N PRO A 625 -6.20 -21.86 -14.39
CA PRO A 625 -5.03 -22.48 -15.02
C PRO A 625 -3.76 -21.61 -15.00
N ARG A 626 -3.90 -20.31 -14.71
CA ARG A 626 -2.78 -19.35 -14.58
C ARG A 626 -2.97 -18.52 -13.32
N MET A 627 -2.44 -18.99 -12.20
CA MET A 627 -2.58 -18.32 -10.91
C MET A 627 -1.42 -17.34 -10.70
N PHE A 628 -1.47 -16.23 -11.42
CA PHE A 628 -0.46 -15.17 -11.41
C PHE A 628 -1.10 -13.84 -11.00
N ALA A 629 -0.35 -13.03 -10.28
CA ALA A 629 -0.76 -11.67 -9.94
C ALA A 629 0.46 -10.74 -9.89
N LEU A 630 0.24 -9.46 -10.21
CA LEU A 630 1.18 -8.40 -9.87
C LEU A 630 0.72 -7.76 -8.56
N GLN A 631 1.56 -7.79 -7.54
CA GLN A 631 1.24 -7.19 -6.25
C GLN A 631 1.31 -5.66 -6.31
N HIS A 632 0.69 -4.99 -5.34
CA HIS A 632 0.64 -3.52 -5.30
C HIS A 632 2.04 -2.88 -5.26
N ASP A 633 3.00 -3.57 -4.65
CA ASP A 633 4.41 -3.15 -4.56
C ASP A 633 5.26 -3.64 -5.74
N SER A 634 4.63 -3.94 -6.88
CA SER A 634 5.25 -4.17 -8.20
C SER A 634 6.09 -5.45 -8.38
N PHE A 635 6.07 -6.41 -7.45
CA PHE A 635 6.62 -7.75 -7.67
C PHE A 635 5.57 -8.74 -8.19
N LEU A 636 6.00 -9.76 -8.94
CA LEU A 636 5.13 -10.83 -9.44
C LEU A 636 4.91 -11.89 -8.36
N GLU A 637 3.67 -12.27 -8.09
CA GLU A 637 3.33 -13.45 -7.30
C GLU A 637 2.79 -14.55 -8.21
N LEU A 638 3.50 -15.69 -8.23
CA LEU A 638 3.27 -16.75 -9.21
C LEU A 638 3.10 -18.09 -8.49
N GLU A 639 1.85 -18.55 -8.34
CA GLU A 639 1.56 -19.91 -7.90
C GLU A 639 1.78 -20.87 -9.07
N LEU A 640 2.45 -21.99 -8.80
CA LEU A 640 2.74 -23.03 -9.78
C LEU A 640 1.78 -24.20 -9.55
N GLY A 641 1.26 -24.74 -10.66
CA GLY A 641 0.50 -25.99 -10.61
C GLY A 641 1.31 -27.15 -10.02
N ASP A 642 0.62 -28.16 -9.49
CA ASP A 642 1.31 -29.20 -8.75
C ASP A 642 2.03 -30.24 -9.60
N TRP A 643 3.12 -30.75 -9.03
CA TRP A 643 3.72 -31.98 -9.49
C TRP A 643 2.78 -33.17 -9.23
N LYS A 644 2.16 -33.26 -8.04
CA LYS A 644 1.30 -34.36 -7.54
C LYS A 644 0.34 -35.04 -8.52
N LYS A 645 -0.33 -34.27 -9.38
CA LYS A 645 -1.39 -34.73 -10.29
C LYS A 645 -1.04 -34.45 -11.75
N TYR A 646 -0.43 -33.30 -12.03
CA TYR A 646 -0.22 -32.84 -13.40
C TYR A 646 1.25 -32.73 -13.81
N ARG A 647 2.18 -32.95 -12.87
CA ARG A 647 3.63 -32.93 -13.09
C ARG A 647 4.11 -31.61 -13.68
N TRP A 648 3.53 -30.50 -13.22
CA TRP A 648 3.96 -29.17 -13.65
C TRP A 648 5.32 -28.83 -13.07
N PHE A 649 6.09 -28.07 -13.84
CA PHE A 649 7.26 -27.34 -13.38
C PHE A 649 7.35 -26.01 -14.13
N ARG A 650 8.07 -25.04 -13.57
CA ARG A 650 8.30 -23.74 -14.18
C ARG A 650 9.75 -23.58 -14.57
N LEU A 651 9.97 -23.04 -15.76
CA LEU A 651 11.26 -22.52 -16.18
C LEU A 651 11.23 -21.01 -15.97
N GLY A 652 12.15 -20.51 -15.13
CA GLY A 652 12.35 -19.09 -14.89
C GLY A 652 13.68 -18.62 -15.49
N VAL A 653 13.66 -17.46 -16.13
CA VAL A 653 14.82 -16.87 -16.79
C VAL A 653 14.92 -15.41 -16.36
N ILE A 654 16.09 -14.99 -15.88
CA ILE A 654 16.41 -13.58 -15.70
C ILE A 654 17.50 -13.25 -16.70
N ASP A 655 17.20 -12.34 -17.63
CA ASP A 655 18.11 -11.91 -18.69
C ASP A 655 18.28 -10.40 -18.61
N HIS A 656 19.49 -9.95 -18.25
CA HIS A 656 19.80 -8.53 -18.04
C HIS A 656 18.81 -7.84 -17.07
N GLY A 657 18.29 -8.54 -16.07
CA GLY A 657 17.30 -7.97 -15.13
C GLY A 657 15.84 -8.00 -15.61
N LEU A 658 15.55 -8.63 -16.74
CA LEU A 658 14.18 -8.95 -17.16
C LEU A 658 13.83 -10.37 -16.74
N PHE A 659 12.82 -10.52 -15.87
CA PHE A 659 12.32 -11.83 -15.46
C PHE A 659 11.22 -12.33 -16.40
N SER A 660 11.42 -13.51 -16.98
CA SER A 660 10.47 -14.24 -17.81
C SER A 660 10.28 -15.66 -17.28
N PHE A 661 9.11 -16.24 -17.51
CA PHE A 661 8.83 -17.61 -17.07
C PHE A 661 7.82 -18.31 -17.98
N VAL A 662 7.86 -19.65 -17.95
CA VAL A 662 6.86 -20.53 -18.57
C VAL A 662 6.60 -21.73 -17.67
N ASP A 663 5.32 -22.09 -17.55
CA ASP A 663 4.90 -23.31 -16.86
C ASP A 663 4.72 -24.40 -17.91
N THR A 664 5.30 -25.57 -17.68
CA THR A 664 5.19 -26.73 -18.59
C THR A 664 5.05 -28.04 -17.80
N LYS A 665 4.58 -29.09 -18.46
CA LYS A 665 4.42 -30.41 -17.83
C LYS A 665 5.62 -31.30 -18.10
N TYR A 666 5.90 -32.18 -17.15
CA TYR A 666 6.80 -33.30 -17.35
C TYR A 666 6.39 -34.14 -18.57
N ASN A 667 7.35 -34.53 -19.40
CA ASN A 667 7.15 -35.17 -20.71
C ASN A 667 6.36 -34.36 -21.75
N ASP A 668 6.06 -33.09 -21.48
CA ASP A 668 5.57 -32.14 -22.47
C ASP A 668 6.76 -31.44 -23.12
N TRP A 669 7.45 -32.18 -23.99
CA TRP A 669 8.68 -31.72 -24.64
C TRP A 669 8.39 -30.61 -25.66
N PRO A 670 9.14 -29.49 -25.64
CA PRO A 670 9.24 -28.61 -26.79
C PRO A 670 10.20 -29.27 -27.79
N ILE A 671 9.71 -29.68 -28.96
CA ILE A 671 10.53 -30.41 -29.94
C ILE A 671 11.05 -29.44 -30.99
N VAL A 672 12.37 -29.18 -30.91
CA VAL A 672 13.33 -28.37 -31.71
C VAL A 672 12.88 -27.86 -33.09
N LEU A 673 13.37 -26.67 -33.45
CA LEU A 673 12.84 -25.77 -34.46
C LEU A 673 13.75 -25.68 -35.71
N GLU A 674 13.18 -25.50 -36.90
CA GLU A 674 13.88 -24.88 -38.04
C GLU A 674 13.15 -23.61 -38.53
N TRP A 675 13.94 -22.59 -38.92
CA TRP A 675 13.70 -21.43 -39.82
C TRP A 675 13.82 -19.98 -39.29
N ARG A 676 14.45 -19.16 -40.16
CA ARG A 676 15.00 -17.77 -40.06
C ARG A 676 16.17 -17.56 -39.08
N ASN A 677 17.34 -18.10 -39.42
CA ASN A 677 18.69 -17.73 -38.92
C ASN A 677 18.82 -17.54 -37.38
N CYS A 678 18.28 -18.45 -36.56
CA CYS A 678 18.70 -18.54 -35.16
C CYS A 678 20.15 -19.04 -35.06
N LYS A 679 20.96 -18.43 -34.20
CA LYS A 679 22.32 -18.90 -33.91
C LYS A 679 22.28 -19.74 -32.64
N LYS A 680 22.92 -20.91 -32.67
CA LYS A 680 23.18 -21.69 -31.45
C LYS A 680 24.19 -20.91 -30.60
N ALA A 681 23.76 -20.46 -29.42
CA ALA A 681 24.60 -19.72 -28.47
C ALA A 681 25.30 -20.67 -27.49
N ASP A 682 24.61 -21.73 -27.07
CA ASP A 682 25.13 -22.80 -26.22
C ASP A 682 24.46 -24.15 -26.60
N ASP A 683 24.81 -25.25 -25.94
CA ASP A 683 24.30 -26.61 -26.18
C ASP A 683 22.78 -26.65 -26.40
N ASN A 684 22.02 -25.93 -25.55
CA ASN A 684 20.55 -25.92 -25.52
C ASN A 684 19.94 -24.51 -25.61
N LEU A 685 20.76 -23.47 -25.86
CA LEU A 685 20.31 -22.08 -25.98
C LEU A 685 20.41 -21.60 -27.42
N PHE A 686 19.29 -21.10 -27.94
CA PHE A 686 19.19 -20.52 -29.28
C PHE A 686 18.83 -19.05 -29.17
N VAL A 687 19.54 -18.22 -29.93
CA VAL A 687 19.33 -16.77 -29.94
C VAL A 687 18.94 -16.31 -31.34
N VAL A 688 18.05 -15.32 -31.40
CA VAL A 688 17.66 -14.65 -32.64
C VAL A 688 17.95 -13.17 -32.50
N ARG A 689 18.52 -12.55 -33.54
CA ARG A 689 18.67 -11.09 -33.56
C ARG A 689 17.32 -10.44 -33.83
N TRP A 690 17.00 -9.45 -33.02
CA TRP A 690 15.80 -8.64 -33.16
C TRP A 690 16.13 -7.18 -32.83
N ASN A 691 15.27 -6.24 -33.23
CA ASN A 691 15.47 -4.81 -32.97
C ASN A 691 14.62 -4.39 -31.76
N PRO A 692 15.22 -4.12 -30.58
CA PRO A 692 14.47 -3.78 -29.37
C PRO A 692 13.66 -2.49 -29.49
N LEU A 693 14.07 -1.56 -30.37
CA LEU A 693 13.34 -0.30 -30.59
C LEU A 693 11.93 -0.52 -31.15
N LEU A 694 11.69 -1.62 -31.86
CA LEU A 694 10.36 -1.96 -32.39
C LEU A 694 9.37 -2.42 -31.31
N TYR A 695 9.89 -2.81 -30.14
CA TYR A 695 9.12 -3.37 -29.02
C TYR A 695 9.37 -2.59 -27.74
N ALA A 696 9.81 -1.34 -27.87
CA ALA A 696 10.20 -0.48 -26.76
C ALA A 696 9.01 -0.02 -25.91
N LYS A 697 7.77 -0.17 -26.39
CA LYS A 697 6.57 0.28 -25.68
C LYS A 697 5.40 -0.68 -25.83
N GLY A 698 4.78 -1.03 -24.70
CA GLY A 698 3.61 -1.90 -24.65
C GLY A 698 3.93 -3.37 -24.45
N VAL A 699 2.87 -4.18 -24.37
CA VAL A 699 2.98 -5.65 -24.31
C VAL A 699 3.01 -6.21 -25.73
N HIS A 700 4.00 -7.05 -25.99
CA HIS A 700 4.22 -7.72 -27.27
C HIS A 700 4.10 -9.24 -27.10
N GLN A 701 3.92 -9.95 -28.21
CA GLN A 701 3.87 -11.41 -28.25
C GLN A 701 4.96 -11.96 -29.17
N LEU A 702 5.66 -12.98 -28.69
CA LEU A 702 6.61 -13.78 -29.43
C LEU A 702 5.99 -15.14 -29.70
N ASP A 703 5.72 -15.43 -30.97
CA ASP A 703 5.22 -16.72 -31.42
C ASP A 703 6.37 -17.58 -31.96
N VAL A 704 6.53 -18.76 -31.36
CA VAL A 704 7.55 -19.74 -31.69
C VAL A 704 6.86 -21.02 -32.16
N LYS A 705 6.99 -21.35 -33.44
CA LYS A 705 6.48 -22.59 -34.03
C LYS A 705 7.62 -23.60 -34.12
N ILE A 706 7.45 -24.85 -33.69
CA ILE A 706 8.52 -25.85 -33.52
C ILE A 706 8.15 -27.16 -34.23
N PHE A 707 9.11 -27.91 -34.81
CA PHE A 707 8.87 -29.10 -35.66
C PHE A 707 9.77 -30.28 -35.28
N ASP A 708 9.21 -31.43 -34.93
CA ASP A 708 10.03 -32.60 -34.65
C ASP A 708 10.60 -33.30 -35.89
N ASP A 709 11.54 -34.23 -35.66
CA ASP A 709 12.15 -35.09 -36.70
C ASP A 709 11.11 -35.93 -37.46
N SER A 710 9.88 -36.04 -36.94
CA SER A 710 8.74 -36.71 -37.58
C SER A 710 7.77 -35.74 -38.29
N GLY A 711 8.07 -34.43 -38.30
CA GLY A 711 7.29 -33.38 -38.95
C GLY A 711 6.11 -32.83 -38.12
N LYS A 712 5.98 -33.19 -36.84
CA LYS A 712 4.91 -32.70 -35.96
C LYS A 712 5.21 -31.29 -35.50
N GLU A 713 4.23 -30.39 -35.64
CA GLU A 713 4.36 -29.00 -35.24
C GLU A 713 3.78 -28.68 -33.84
N ARG A 714 4.39 -27.71 -33.15
CA ARG A 714 3.89 -27.11 -31.90
C ARG A 714 4.04 -25.59 -31.98
N PHE A 715 3.06 -24.85 -31.43
CA PHE A 715 3.15 -23.39 -31.30
C PHE A 715 3.24 -23.00 -29.82
N VAL A 716 4.13 -22.05 -29.51
CA VAL A 716 4.32 -21.47 -28.19
C VAL A 716 4.28 -19.95 -28.33
N THR A 717 3.43 -19.29 -27.56
CA THR A 717 3.34 -17.82 -27.52
C THR A 717 3.80 -17.33 -26.16
N GLN A 718 4.76 -16.41 -26.13
CA GLN A 718 5.24 -15.75 -24.92
C GLN A 718 4.98 -14.24 -25.03
N SER A 719 4.39 -13.63 -24.00
CA SER A 719 4.28 -12.16 -23.96
C SER A 719 5.45 -11.53 -23.22
N PHE A 720 5.84 -10.32 -23.62
CA PHE A 720 6.92 -9.55 -23.00
C PHE A 720 6.67 -8.04 -23.13
N ALA A 721 7.30 -7.23 -22.28
CA ALA A 721 7.31 -5.77 -22.37
C ALA A 721 8.69 -5.25 -21.93
N LEU A 722 9.25 -4.28 -22.65
CA LEU A 722 10.58 -3.70 -22.35
C LEU A 722 10.51 -2.42 -21.52
N ASP A 723 9.36 -1.73 -21.53
CA ASP A 723 9.10 -0.51 -20.76
C ASP A 723 8.41 -0.79 -19.41
N GLY A 724 8.31 -2.07 -19.02
CA GLY A 724 7.56 -2.49 -17.85
C GLY A 724 6.04 -2.35 -17.99
N THR A 725 5.51 -2.21 -19.22
CA THR A 725 4.06 -2.22 -19.44
C THR A 725 3.46 -3.50 -18.85
N ARG A 726 2.43 -3.31 -18.04
CA ARG A 726 1.84 -4.37 -17.22
C ARG A 726 1.08 -5.37 -18.07
N GLN A 727 1.41 -6.64 -17.91
CA GLN A 727 0.64 -7.75 -18.47
C GLN A 727 -0.68 -7.90 -17.68
N GLU A 728 -1.80 -8.11 -18.39
CA GLU A 728 -3.07 -8.38 -17.73
C GLU A 728 -3.10 -9.82 -17.20
N PHE A 729 -3.40 -9.95 -15.90
CA PHE A 729 -3.62 -11.23 -15.23
C PHE A 729 -5.10 -11.48 -14.99
N ASP A 730 -5.49 -12.76 -14.92
CA ASP A 730 -6.87 -13.19 -14.73
C ASP A 730 -7.45 -12.60 -13.43
N THR A 731 -8.69 -12.10 -13.51
CA THR A 731 -9.40 -11.50 -12.37
C THR A 731 -9.52 -12.46 -11.20
N LEU A 732 -9.80 -13.75 -11.45
CA LEU A 732 -9.97 -14.74 -10.39
C LEU A 732 -8.64 -15.09 -9.72
N ALA A 733 -7.56 -15.18 -10.50
CA ALA A 733 -6.20 -15.35 -9.97
C ALA A 733 -5.80 -14.17 -9.08
N ARG A 734 -6.05 -12.93 -9.54
CA ARG A 734 -5.79 -11.71 -8.77
C ARG A 734 -6.58 -11.67 -7.47
N LEU A 735 -7.88 -11.94 -7.52
CA LEU A 735 -8.71 -12.02 -6.32
C LEU A 735 -8.18 -13.07 -5.34
N THR A 736 -7.72 -14.22 -5.83
CA THR A 736 -7.19 -15.30 -4.99
C THR A 736 -5.87 -14.94 -4.33
N LEU A 737 -4.92 -14.40 -5.10
CA LEU A 737 -3.54 -14.14 -4.64
C LEU A 737 -3.39 -12.82 -3.88
N MET A 738 -4.24 -11.82 -4.15
CA MET A 738 -4.12 -10.49 -3.55
C MET A 738 -5.04 -10.29 -2.34
N SER A 739 -6.03 -11.16 -2.14
CA SER A 739 -6.91 -11.09 -0.98
C SER A 739 -6.21 -11.50 0.33
N ASP A 740 -6.85 -11.17 1.45
CA ASP A 740 -6.55 -11.74 2.76
C ASP A 740 -7.63 -12.78 3.10
N VAL A 741 -7.28 -14.05 2.91
CA VAL A 741 -8.19 -15.17 3.14
C VAL A 741 -8.66 -15.23 4.60
N THR A 742 -7.81 -14.80 5.54
CA THR A 742 -8.16 -14.78 6.97
C THR A 742 -9.27 -13.78 7.26
N THR A 743 -9.16 -12.58 6.71
CA THR A 743 -10.20 -11.55 6.83
C THR A 743 -11.49 -11.98 6.16
N ILE A 744 -11.42 -12.62 4.98
CA ILE A 744 -12.61 -13.15 4.28
C ILE A 744 -13.31 -14.22 5.14
N PHE A 745 -12.59 -15.22 5.65
CA PHE A 745 -13.19 -16.31 6.43
C PHE A 745 -13.81 -15.83 7.74
N LYS A 746 -13.15 -14.90 8.45
CA LYS A 746 -13.71 -14.27 9.65
C LYS A 746 -14.97 -13.45 9.33
N SER A 747 -14.99 -12.76 8.19
CA SER A 747 -16.15 -11.98 7.75
C SER A 747 -17.34 -12.88 7.41
N PHE A 748 -17.12 -13.99 6.70
CA PHE A 748 -18.15 -15.00 6.44
C PHE A 748 -18.71 -15.57 7.75
N PHE A 749 -17.86 -15.93 8.70
CA PHE A 749 -18.30 -16.41 10.00
C PHE A 749 -19.17 -15.37 10.74
N GLY A 750 -18.71 -14.12 10.84
CA GLY A 750 -19.46 -13.03 11.47
C GLY A 750 -20.81 -12.75 10.81
N PHE A 751 -20.87 -12.83 9.47
CA PHE A 751 -22.11 -12.74 8.72
C PHE A 751 -23.08 -13.88 9.06
N ALA A 752 -22.61 -15.13 9.10
CA ALA A 752 -23.44 -16.28 9.45
C ALA A 752 -23.98 -16.22 10.89
N VAL A 753 -23.15 -15.78 11.85
CA VAL A 753 -23.59 -15.52 13.24
C VAL A 753 -24.69 -14.46 13.25
N SER A 754 -24.50 -13.36 12.53
CA SER A 754 -25.48 -12.27 12.44
C SER A 754 -26.81 -12.74 11.87
N LEU A 755 -26.78 -13.55 10.80
CA LEU A 755 -27.99 -14.15 10.21
C LEU A 755 -28.73 -15.08 11.18
N CYS A 756 -28.02 -15.78 12.06
CA CYS A 756 -28.64 -16.68 13.03
C CYS A 756 -29.17 -15.97 14.29
N VAL A 757 -28.53 -14.86 14.71
CA VAL A 757 -28.82 -14.19 15.98
C VAL A 757 -29.72 -12.96 15.83
N VAL A 758 -29.40 -12.06 14.89
CA VAL A 758 -30.08 -10.75 14.75
C VAL A 758 -31.59 -10.90 14.51
N PRO A 759 -32.09 -11.82 13.66
CA PRO A 759 -33.53 -11.98 13.48
C PRO A 759 -34.28 -12.34 14.77
N PHE A 760 -33.69 -13.17 15.65
CA PHE A 760 -34.32 -13.53 16.92
C PHE A 760 -34.39 -12.35 17.89
N LEU A 761 -33.31 -11.56 17.97
CA LEU A 761 -33.30 -10.35 18.80
C LEU A 761 -34.31 -9.33 18.27
N PHE A 762 -34.30 -9.10 16.96
CA PHE A 762 -35.24 -8.21 16.28
C PHE A 762 -36.69 -8.60 16.53
N PHE A 763 -37.07 -9.87 16.29
CA PHE A 763 -38.44 -10.32 16.52
C PHE A 763 -38.83 -10.30 18.00
N ARG A 764 -37.91 -10.49 18.93
CA ARG A 764 -38.18 -10.35 20.37
C ARG A 764 -38.45 -8.90 20.76
N VAL A 765 -37.63 -7.95 20.31
CA VAL A 765 -37.86 -6.52 20.54
C VAL A 765 -39.18 -6.10 19.91
N TRP A 766 -39.43 -6.51 18.66
CA TRP A 766 -40.69 -6.23 17.97
C TRP A 766 -41.88 -6.83 18.73
N HIS A 767 -41.77 -8.07 19.23
CA HIS A 767 -42.81 -8.70 20.05
C HIS A 767 -43.14 -7.87 21.28
N GLN A 768 -42.12 -7.40 22.01
CA GLN A 768 -42.31 -6.59 23.21
C GLN A 768 -42.97 -5.24 22.88
N LEU A 769 -42.54 -4.57 21.81
CA LEU A 769 -43.12 -3.30 21.36
C LEU A 769 -44.63 -3.43 21.02
N VAL A 770 -45.03 -4.57 20.46
CA VAL A 770 -46.46 -4.86 20.21
C VAL A 770 -47.21 -5.13 21.52
N LEU A 771 -46.60 -5.82 22.49
CA LEU A 771 -47.22 -6.09 23.80
C LEU A 771 -47.45 -4.81 24.61
N VAL A 772 -46.51 -3.86 24.59
CA VAL A 772 -46.64 -2.55 25.27
C VAL A 772 -47.46 -1.53 24.48
N GLY A 773 -47.97 -1.91 23.30
CA GLY A 773 -48.87 -1.08 22.49
C GLY A 773 -48.19 0.00 21.64
N TRP A 774 -46.86 0.00 21.55
CA TRP A 774 -46.10 0.97 20.74
C TRP A 774 -46.15 0.67 19.24
N LEU A 775 -46.32 -0.60 18.86
CA LEU A 775 -46.47 -1.03 17.47
C LEU A 775 -47.78 -1.80 17.26
N PRO A 776 -48.42 -1.68 16.09
CA PRO A 776 -49.65 -2.41 15.79
C PRO A 776 -49.40 -3.92 15.70
N ARG A 777 -50.44 -4.71 16.00
CA ARG A 777 -50.40 -6.17 15.78
C ARG A 777 -50.27 -6.47 14.28
N PRO A 778 -49.47 -7.48 13.90
CA PRO A 778 -49.27 -7.82 12.50
C PRO A 778 -50.55 -8.42 11.88
N GLN A 779 -50.94 -7.93 10.69
CA GLN A 779 -52.05 -8.49 9.92
C GLN A 779 -51.58 -9.68 9.07
N SER A 780 -52.35 -10.77 9.06
CA SER A 780 -51.96 -12.03 8.42
C SER A 780 -52.04 -11.96 6.89
N THR A 781 -50.95 -11.64 6.22
CA THR A 781 -50.82 -11.77 4.74
C THR A 781 -49.97 -12.98 4.33
N CYS A 782 -50.24 -13.53 3.14
CA CYS A 782 -49.54 -14.67 2.54
C CYS A 782 -48.00 -14.51 2.49
N CYS A 783 -47.53 -13.29 2.23
CA CYS A 783 -46.11 -12.95 2.13
C CYS A 783 -45.36 -12.95 3.48
N LEU A 784 -46.07 -13.00 4.61
CA LEU A 784 -45.49 -13.06 5.96
C LEU A 784 -45.25 -14.49 6.47
N GLY A 785 -45.42 -15.52 5.65
CA GLY A 785 -45.38 -16.92 6.10
C GLY A 785 -44.09 -17.34 6.82
N LEU A 786 -42.92 -16.92 6.34
CA LEU A 786 -41.62 -17.22 6.96
C LEU A 786 -41.34 -16.32 8.17
N ILE A 787 -41.63 -15.02 8.02
CA ILE A 787 -41.47 -14.00 9.06
C ILE A 787 -42.30 -14.36 10.30
N ARG A 788 -43.57 -14.75 10.11
CA ARG A 788 -44.44 -15.21 11.19
C ARG A 788 -43.89 -16.44 11.88
N ARG A 789 -43.40 -17.44 11.12
CA ARG A 789 -42.82 -18.67 11.69
C ARG A 789 -41.62 -18.37 12.58
N LEU A 790 -40.69 -17.55 12.10
CA LEU A 790 -39.51 -17.14 12.86
C LEU A 790 -39.88 -16.28 14.06
N TRP A 791 -40.83 -15.35 13.91
CA TRP A 791 -41.32 -14.52 15.01
C TRP A 791 -41.94 -15.40 16.10
N ILE A 792 -42.85 -16.32 15.77
CA ILE A 792 -43.43 -17.26 16.75
C ILE A 792 -42.32 -18.07 17.42
N LEU A 793 -41.38 -18.64 16.66
CA LEU A 793 -40.25 -19.38 17.23
C LEU A 793 -39.44 -18.54 18.23
N SER A 794 -39.20 -17.26 17.91
CA SER A 794 -38.41 -16.35 18.76
C SER A 794 -39.01 -16.13 20.15
N THR A 795 -40.33 -16.26 20.29
CA THR A 795 -41.06 -16.07 21.56
C THR A 795 -40.98 -17.27 22.50
N ILE A 796 -40.56 -18.44 22.00
CA ILE A 796 -40.51 -19.67 22.80
C ILE A 796 -39.12 -19.82 23.41
N ASN A 797 -38.97 -19.32 24.63
CA ASN A 797 -37.69 -19.30 25.35
C ASN A 797 -36.96 -20.65 25.36
N ARG A 798 -37.68 -21.76 25.56
CA ARG A 798 -37.08 -23.11 25.63
C ARG A 798 -36.43 -23.58 24.32
N ILE A 799 -36.76 -22.97 23.18
CA ILE A 799 -36.21 -23.33 21.87
C ILE A 799 -35.32 -22.20 21.33
N SER A 800 -35.73 -20.94 21.46
CA SER A 800 -34.98 -19.82 20.89
C SER A 800 -33.70 -19.47 21.64
N PHE A 801 -33.65 -19.60 22.98
CA PHE A 801 -32.43 -19.34 23.73
C PHE A 801 -31.31 -20.34 23.41
N PRO A 802 -31.53 -21.67 23.39
CA PRO A 802 -30.49 -22.61 22.98
C PRO A 802 -29.91 -22.33 21.61
N ILE A 803 -30.74 -21.98 20.61
CA ILE A 803 -30.28 -21.63 19.25
C ILE A 803 -29.36 -20.41 19.29
N VAL A 804 -29.78 -19.33 19.95
CA VAL A 804 -29.00 -18.07 20.03
C VAL A 804 -27.73 -18.27 20.87
N LEU A 805 -27.83 -18.91 22.02
CA LEU A 805 -26.71 -19.17 22.91
C LEU A 805 -25.67 -20.07 22.25
N TYR A 806 -26.08 -21.07 21.47
CA TYR A 806 -25.15 -21.88 20.68
C TYR A 806 -24.38 -21.03 19.66
N CYS A 807 -25.06 -20.16 18.91
CA CYS A 807 -24.40 -19.29 17.93
C CYS A 807 -23.42 -18.32 18.60
N LEU A 808 -23.79 -17.75 19.75
CA LEU A 808 -22.91 -16.88 20.54
C LEU A 808 -21.75 -17.65 21.18
N TYR A 809 -22.00 -18.89 21.64
CA TYR A 809 -20.96 -19.77 22.18
C TYR A 809 -19.87 -20.03 21.14
N LEU A 810 -20.21 -20.22 19.87
CA LEU A 810 -19.21 -20.39 18.81
C LEU A 810 -18.30 -19.16 18.63
N VAL A 811 -18.67 -17.99 19.14
CA VAL A 811 -17.80 -16.80 19.11
C VAL A 811 -16.84 -16.77 20.30
N VAL A 812 -17.27 -17.20 21.49
CA VAL A 812 -16.51 -16.99 22.74
C VAL A 812 -15.93 -18.25 23.37
N GLY A 813 -16.52 -19.40 23.10
CA GLY A 813 -16.21 -20.66 23.76
C GLY A 813 -15.27 -21.56 22.94
N PRO A 814 -14.61 -22.53 23.60
CA PRO A 814 -13.83 -23.54 22.91
C PRO A 814 -14.77 -24.45 22.10
N TRP A 815 -14.44 -24.63 20.82
CA TRP A 815 -15.18 -25.46 19.89
C TRP A 815 -14.97 -26.94 20.14
N SER A 816 -13.73 -27.30 20.47
CA SER A 816 -13.32 -28.66 20.80
C SER A 816 -12.06 -28.68 21.67
N ILE A 817 -11.91 -29.71 22.49
CA ILE A 817 -10.66 -30.07 23.19
C ILE A 817 -10.13 -31.32 22.51
N VAL A 818 -8.97 -31.22 21.85
CA VAL A 818 -8.46 -32.27 20.96
C VAL A 818 -6.95 -32.45 21.07
N GLU A 819 -6.46 -33.64 20.76
CA GLU A 819 -5.03 -33.89 20.61
C GLU A 819 -4.56 -33.41 19.23
N VAL A 820 -4.21 -32.12 19.16
CA VAL A 820 -3.88 -31.41 17.90
C VAL A 820 -2.57 -31.93 17.30
N VAL A 821 -1.66 -32.35 18.16
CA VAL A 821 -0.37 -33.00 17.87
C VAL A 821 -0.24 -34.16 18.85
N ASP A 822 0.33 -35.28 18.42
CA ASP A 822 0.54 -36.44 19.30
C ASP A 822 1.25 -36.01 20.60
N GLY A 823 0.66 -36.42 21.73
CA GLY A 823 1.10 -36.09 23.09
C GLY A 823 0.63 -34.73 23.63
N HIS A 824 -0.10 -33.92 22.84
CA HIS A 824 -0.42 -32.53 23.21
C HIS A 824 -1.89 -32.16 22.98
N ILE A 825 -2.59 -31.80 24.05
CA ILE A 825 -3.99 -31.37 24.04
C ILE A 825 -4.08 -29.87 23.74
N GLY A 826 -4.88 -29.51 22.75
CA GLY A 826 -5.19 -28.13 22.39
C GLY A 826 -6.68 -27.79 22.48
N TYR A 827 -6.94 -26.51 22.72
CA TYR A 827 -8.27 -25.91 22.79
C TYR A 827 -8.52 -25.12 21.51
N VAL A 828 -9.46 -25.60 20.69
CA VAL A 828 -9.77 -25.00 19.38
C VAL A 828 -10.82 -23.92 19.56
N PHE A 829 -10.56 -22.73 19.02
CA PHE A 829 -11.51 -21.61 18.94
C PHE A 829 -11.71 -21.21 17.47
N PHE A 830 -12.68 -20.33 17.21
CA PHE A 830 -12.91 -19.80 15.86
C PHE A 830 -11.71 -18.99 15.32
N HIS A 831 -10.93 -18.39 16.23
CA HIS A 831 -9.82 -17.49 15.92
C HIS A 831 -8.44 -18.17 15.99
N GLY A 832 -8.32 -19.37 16.53
CA GLY A 832 -7.03 -20.05 16.69
C GLY A 832 -7.08 -21.24 17.63
N ILE A 833 -5.92 -21.81 17.92
CA ILE A 833 -5.76 -22.99 18.76
C ILE A 833 -4.79 -22.65 19.89
N TYR A 834 -5.20 -22.85 21.14
CA TYR A 834 -4.28 -22.78 22.27
C TYR A 834 -3.71 -24.17 22.53
N LEU A 835 -2.38 -24.30 22.56
CA LEU A 835 -1.68 -25.56 22.74
C LEU A 835 -0.57 -25.36 23.77
N ASN A 836 -0.64 -26.06 24.90
CA ASN A 836 0.19 -25.78 26.09
C ASN A 836 0.14 -24.28 26.47
N ASP A 837 1.30 -23.62 26.56
CA ASP A 837 1.45 -22.17 26.83
C ASP A 837 1.43 -21.30 25.55
N GLY A 838 1.21 -21.90 24.37
CA GLY A 838 1.28 -21.24 23.07
C GLY A 838 -0.08 -21.01 22.40
N TYR A 839 -0.12 -20.08 21.44
CA TYR A 839 -1.29 -19.79 20.60
C TYR A 839 -0.92 -19.87 19.12
N ILE A 840 -1.69 -20.66 18.37
CA ILE A 840 -1.56 -20.84 16.93
C ILE A 840 -2.73 -20.12 16.25
N PRO A 841 -2.49 -18.97 15.56
CA PRO A 841 -3.52 -18.32 14.77
C PRO A 841 -4.05 -19.27 13.69
N ASN A 842 -5.37 -19.30 13.52
CA ASN A 842 -5.99 -20.14 12.49
C ASN A 842 -7.23 -19.46 11.92
N ALA A 843 -7.23 -19.28 10.60
CA ALA A 843 -8.39 -18.77 9.87
C ALA A 843 -9.39 -19.87 9.49
N LEU A 844 -8.91 -21.11 9.32
CA LEU A 844 -9.73 -22.19 8.78
C LEU A 844 -10.87 -22.57 9.72
N SER A 845 -10.66 -22.45 11.04
CA SER A 845 -11.75 -22.60 12.03
C SER A 845 -12.94 -21.69 11.68
N SER A 846 -12.72 -20.42 11.34
CA SER A 846 -13.80 -19.50 10.97
C SER A 846 -14.61 -19.99 9.77
N LEU A 847 -13.95 -20.56 8.76
CA LEU A 847 -14.63 -21.14 7.59
C LEU A 847 -15.49 -22.36 7.98
N TYR A 848 -14.99 -23.25 8.85
CA TYR A 848 -15.79 -24.37 9.37
C TYR A 848 -17.02 -23.87 10.13
N GLY A 849 -16.86 -22.82 10.95
CA GLY A 849 -17.98 -22.18 11.65
C GLY A 849 -19.03 -21.64 10.71
N PHE A 850 -18.60 -20.99 9.62
CA PHE A 850 -19.50 -20.50 8.58
C PHE A 850 -20.34 -21.63 7.99
N PHE A 851 -19.72 -22.73 7.57
CA PHE A 851 -20.45 -23.87 7.01
C PHE A 851 -21.34 -24.58 8.04
N GLN A 852 -20.91 -24.71 9.29
CA GLN A 852 -21.74 -25.27 10.36
C GLN A 852 -23.02 -24.44 10.56
N LEU A 853 -22.90 -23.11 10.58
CA LEU A 853 -24.04 -22.22 10.74
C LEU A 853 -24.94 -22.20 9.50
N MET A 854 -24.37 -22.08 8.31
CA MET A 854 -25.13 -21.91 7.08
C MET A 854 -25.75 -23.20 6.55
N LEU A 855 -25.06 -24.34 6.66
CA LEU A 855 -25.53 -25.61 6.10
C LEU A 855 -26.32 -26.43 7.12
N CYS A 856 -26.09 -26.23 8.43
CA CYS A 856 -26.76 -27.01 9.47
C CYS A 856 -27.69 -26.12 10.30
N GLN A 857 -27.15 -25.15 11.05
CA GLN A 857 -27.92 -24.43 12.08
C GLN A 857 -29.07 -23.57 11.51
N LEU A 858 -28.82 -22.84 10.43
CA LEU A 858 -29.80 -21.95 9.80
C LEU A 858 -30.95 -22.74 9.16
N PRO A 859 -30.71 -23.79 8.33
CA PRO A 859 -31.77 -24.67 7.85
C PRO A 859 -32.58 -25.34 8.96
N LEU A 860 -31.93 -25.84 10.03
CA LEU A 860 -32.60 -26.44 11.18
C LEU A 860 -33.52 -25.45 11.89
N THR A 861 -33.08 -24.19 12.04
CA THR A 861 -33.90 -23.11 12.59
C THR A 861 -35.20 -22.91 11.80
N PHE A 862 -35.14 -22.94 10.47
CA PHE A 862 -36.34 -22.86 9.62
C PHE A 862 -37.26 -24.08 9.76
N ILE A 863 -36.68 -25.27 9.94
CA ILE A 863 -37.43 -26.50 10.22
C ILE A 863 -38.16 -26.38 11.56
N PHE A 864 -37.47 -25.96 12.62
CA PHE A 864 -38.06 -25.76 13.95
C PHE A 864 -39.18 -24.72 13.90
N ALA A 865 -38.97 -23.60 13.21
CA ALA A 865 -39.98 -22.55 13.03
C ALA A 865 -41.24 -23.08 12.33
N THR A 866 -41.07 -23.96 11.35
CA THR A 866 -42.18 -24.61 10.63
C THR A 866 -42.92 -25.61 11.51
N LEU A 867 -42.22 -26.42 12.30
CA LEU A 867 -42.83 -27.38 13.24
C LEU A 867 -43.66 -26.66 14.32
N VAL A 868 -43.06 -25.64 14.94
CA VAL A 868 -43.71 -24.80 15.95
C VAL A 868 -44.95 -24.11 15.38
N ASN A 869 -44.84 -23.49 14.21
CA ASN A 869 -45.99 -22.83 13.58
C ASN A 869 -47.11 -23.82 13.23
N LYS A 870 -46.79 -25.06 12.86
CA LYS A 870 -47.80 -26.10 12.64
C LYS A 870 -48.56 -26.42 13.92
N ARG A 871 -47.86 -26.49 15.06
CA ARG A 871 -48.47 -26.70 16.39
C ARG A 871 -49.33 -25.50 16.79
N TYR A 872 -48.84 -24.28 16.58
CA TYR A 872 -49.61 -23.05 16.76
C TYR A 872 -50.92 -23.07 15.95
N CYS A 873 -50.86 -23.36 14.64
CA CYS A 873 -52.05 -23.41 13.79
C CYS A 873 -53.02 -24.54 14.17
N LYS A 874 -52.52 -25.65 14.72
CA LYS A 874 -53.36 -26.74 15.24
C LYS A 874 -54.16 -26.28 16.46
N TYR A 875 -53.53 -25.61 17.42
CA TYR A 875 -54.21 -25.12 18.62
C TYR A 875 -55.18 -23.97 18.34
N MET A 876 -54.88 -23.12 17.37
CA MET A 876 -55.75 -22.01 16.98
C MET A 876 -56.92 -22.41 16.06
N GLY A 877 -57.07 -23.70 15.72
CA GLY A 877 -58.13 -24.17 14.82
C GLY A 877 -58.01 -23.71 13.36
N VAL A 878 -56.92 -23.02 12.99
CA VAL A 878 -56.70 -22.43 11.65
C VAL A 878 -56.31 -23.49 10.61
N HIS A 879 -55.83 -24.67 11.05
CA HIS A 879 -55.38 -25.72 10.15
C HIS A 879 -56.43 -26.82 9.98
N ARG A 880 -57.07 -26.91 8.80
CA ARG A 880 -57.73 -28.15 8.36
C ARG A 880 -56.64 -29.21 8.14
N GLU A 881 -56.74 -30.36 8.79
CA GLU A 881 -55.82 -31.47 8.54
C GLU A 881 -55.94 -31.90 7.07
N SER A 882 -54.85 -31.74 6.31
CA SER A 882 -54.74 -32.32 4.97
C SER A 882 -54.83 -33.84 5.09
N LYS A 883 -55.64 -34.48 4.23
CA LYS A 883 -55.76 -35.95 4.04
C LYS A 883 -54.47 -36.58 3.47
N SER A 884 -53.31 -36.20 4.01
CA SER A 884 -52.00 -36.71 3.59
C SER A 884 -51.80 -38.13 4.12
N SER A 885 -51.30 -39.03 3.27
CA SER A 885 -51.02 -40.42 3.64
C SER A 885 -50.04 -40.52 4.83
N PRO A 886 -50.05 -41.63 5.59
CA PRO A 886 -49.09 -41.87 6.67
C PRO A 886 -47.62 -41.71 6.24
N LEU A 887 -47.31 -42.13 5.00
CA LEU A 887 -45.98 -42.00 4.40
C LEU A 887 -45.60 -40.51 4.18
N MET A 888 -46.50 -39.72 3.61
CA MET A 888 -46.29 -38.27 3.41
C MET A 888 -46.10 -37.52 4.73
N ARG A 889 -46.71 -37.98 5.83
CA ARG A 889 -46.49 -37.39 7.17
C ARG A 889 -45.10 -37.69 7.72
N LYS A 890 -44.55 -38.90 7.47
CA LYS A 890 -43.18 -39.27 7.87
C LYS A 890 -42.13 -38.54 7.02
N LEU A 891 -42.31 -38.46 5.71
CA LEU A 891 -41.36 -37.82 4.78
C LEU A 891 -41.17 -36.32 5.03
N ARG A 892 -42.12 -35.63 5.68
CA ARG A 892 -41.97 -34.22 6.09
C ARG A 892 -40.83 -33.98 7.09
N HIS A 893 -40.33 -35.02 7.76
CA HIS A 893 -39.19 -34.92 8.65
C HIS A 893 -37.86 -35.31 7.97
N ALA A 894 -37.88 -35.76 6.71
CA ALA A 894 -36.67 -36.17 6.00
C ALA A 894 -35.57 -35.08 5.92
N PRO A 895 -35.88 -33.79 5.67
CA PRO A 895 -34.85 -32.74 5.65
C PRO A 895 -34.07 -32.62 6.96
N PHE A 896 -34.75 -32.81 8.10
CA PHE A 896 -34.09 -32.82 9.41
C PHE A 896 -33.11 -34.00 9.53
N PHE A 897 -33.56 -35.21 9.20
CA PHE A 897 -32.72 -36.40 9.29
C PHE A 897 -31.53 -36.36 8.34
N ILE A 898 -31.68 -35.76 7.15
CA ILE A 898 -30.58 -35.57 6.21
C ILE A 898 -29.51 -34.65 6.81
N ILE A 899 -29.90 -33.50 7.40
CA ILE A 899 -28.95 -32.58 8.02
C ILE A 899 -28.26 -33.23 9.22
N ILE A 900 -29.00 -33.94 10.09
CA ILE A 900 -28.42 -34.67 11.21
C ILE A 900 -27.46 -35.77 10.75
N LEU A 901 -27.77 -36.48 9.66
CA LEU A 901 -26.86 -37.47 9.09
C LEU A 901 -25.55 -36.83 8.62
N VAL A 902 -25.62 -35.66 7.97
CA VAL A 902 -24.43 -34.89 7.59
C VAL A 902 -23.62 -34.47 8.82
N GLU A 903 -24.27 -33.93 9.87
CA GLU A 903 -23.58 -33.57 11.11
C GLU A 903 -22.92 -34.79 11.79
N LEU A 904 -23.58 -35.96 11.79
CA LEU A 904 -23.03 -37.21 12.31
C LEU A 904 -21.81 -37.68 11.53
N VAL A 905 -21.86 -37.66 10.20
CA VAL A 905 -20.70 -38.01 9.35
C VAL A 905 -19.53 -37.08 9.64
N LEU A 906 -19.78 -35.76 9.70
CA LEU A 906 -18.74 -34.77 10.04
C LEU A 906 -18.17 -34.98 11.45
N THR A 907 -19.00 -35.39 12.40
CA THR A 907 -18.58 -35.71 13.77
C THR A 907 -17.68 -36.95 13.79
N VAL A 908 -18.04 -38.01 13.05
CA VAL A 908 -17.23 -39.22 12.95
C VAL A 908 -15.88 -38.92 12.31
N VAL A 909 -15.85 -38.17 11.20
CA VAL A 909 -14.60 -37.76 10.54
C VAL A 909 -13.72 -36.92 11.48
N PHE A 910 -14.31 -35.99 12.24
CA PHE A 910 -13.55 -35.23 13.22
C PHE A 910 -12.98 -36.11 14.35
N GLY A 911 -13.74 -37.12 14.78
CA GLY A 911 -13.31 -38.10 15.78
C GLY A 911 -12.21 -39.06 15.31
N THR A 912 -12.18 -39.40 14.02
CA THR A 912 -11.10 -40.25 13.48
C THR A 912 -9.75 -39.54 13.49
N ASP A 913 -9.73 -38.22 13.30
CA ASP A 913 -8.50 -37.44 13.23
C ASP A 913 -7.94 -37.08 14.63
N TYR A 914 -8.83 -36.88 15.59
CA TYR A 914 -8.50 -36.32 16.91
C TYR A 914 -8.82 -37.25 18.10
N GLY A 915 -9.31 -38.46 17.83
CA GLY A 915 -9.59 -39.48 18.84
C GLY A 915 -10.90 -39.28 19.61
N ILE A 916 -11.11 -40.13 20.61
CA ILE A 916 -12.39 -40.22 21.34
C ILE A 916 -12.66 -39.00 22.23
N VAL A 917 -11.61 -38.33 22.73
CA VAL A 917 -11.75 -37.10 23.52
C VAL A 917 -12.39 -36.01 22.68
N ALA A 918 -12.00 -35.89 21.41
CA ALA A 918 -12.58 -34.94 20.46
C ALA A 918 -14.06 -35.22 20.17
N LEU A 919 -14.48 -36.50 20.19
CA LEU A 919 -15.89 -36.86 20.06
C LEU A 919 -16.70 -36.46 21.29
N LEU A 920 -16.14 -36.54 22.50
CA LEU A 920 -16.88 -36.23 23.73
C LEU A 920 -16.89 -34.73 24.06
N LEU A 921 -15.76 -34.06 23.86
CA LEU A 921 -15.52 -32.65 24.21
C LEU A 921 -15.49 -31.76 22.96
N SER A 922 -16.51 -31.87 22.11
CA SER A 922 -16.72 -30.96 20.98
C SER A 922 -18.12 -30.34 21.01
N PRO A 923 -18.26 -29.18 21.67
CA PRO A 923 -19.43 -28.32 21.53
C PRO A 923 -19.81 -28.04 20.08
N PHE A 924 -18.82 -27.82 19.22
CA PHE A 924 -18.99 -27.48 17.81
C PHE A 924 -19.57 -28.63 16.96
N ARG A 925 -19.30 -29.90 17.33
CA ARG A 925 -19.76 -31.09 16.59
C ARG A 925 -20.79 -31.89 17.36
N THR A 926 -20.35 -32.68 18.34
CA THR A 926 -21.21 -33.66 19.02
C THR A 926 -22.34 -33.01 19.79
N TRP A 927 -22.08 -31.90 20.50
CA TRP A 927 -23.14 -31.26 21.29
C TRP A 927 -24.17 -30.56 20.39
N SER A 928 -23.77 -30.06 19.22
CA SER A 928 -24.69 -29.55 18.18
C SER A 928 -25.72 -30.61 17.80
N VAL A 929 -25.29 -31.84 17.51
CA VAL A 929 -26.18 -32.95 17.16
C VAL A 929 -27.19 -33.25 18.28
N ILE A 930 -26.70 -33.38 19.52
CA ILE A 930 -27.55 -33.68 20.69
C ILE A 930 -28.56 -32.55 20.93
N MET A 931 -28.10 -31.30 20.86
CA MET A 931 -28.95 -30.12 20.99
C MET A 931 -30.02 -30.11 19.90
N ASN A 932 -29.65 -30.30 18.63
CA ASN A 932 -30.58 -30.23 17.51
C ASN A 932 -31.64 -31.36 17.54
N ILE A 933 -31.28 -32.57 17.97
CA ILE A 933 -32.24 -33.66 18.21
C ILE A 933 -33.21 -33.30 19.35
N THR A 934 -32.70 -32.71 20.43
CA THR A 934 -33.51 -32.28 21.57
C THR A 934 -34.49 -31.18 21.17
N LEU A 935 -34.00 -30.14 20.47
CA LEU A 935 -34.81 -29.03 19.97
C LEU A 935 -35.88 -29.49 18.97
N TRP A 936 -35.56 -30.45 18.10
CA TRP A 936 -36.53 -31.06 17.20
C TRP A 936 -37.66 -31.75 17.94
N TYR A 937 -37.32 -32.56 18.96
CA TYR A 937 -38.32 -33.24 19.79
C TYR A 937 -39.20 -32.23 20.53
N MET A 938 -38.62 -31.18 21.11
CA MET A 938 -39.35 -30.10 21.77
C MET A 938 -40.26 -29.33 20.80
N ALA A 939 -39.77 -28.95 19.62
CA ALA A 939 -40.54 -28.24 18.60
C ALA A 939 -41.74 -29.06 18.11
N LYS A 940 -41.58 -30.38 17.99
CA LYS A 940 -42.65 -31.31 17.59
C LYS A 940 -43.74 -31.45 18.66
N ASN A 941 -43.35 -31.46 19.94
CA ASN A 941 -44.23 -31.77 21.07
C ASN A 941 -44.58 -30.54 21.93
N ILE A 942 -44.40 -29.33 21.43
CA ILE A 942 -44.66 -28.10 22.19
C ILE A 942 -46.12 -28.03 22.67
N SER A 943 -46.29 -27.64 23.94
CA SER A 943 -47.58 -27.44 24.60
C SER A 943 -48.20 -26.10 24.25
N TYR A 944 -49.52 -25.97 24.46
CA TYR A 944 -50.23 -24.70 24.27
C TYR A 944 -49.70 -23.59 25.18
N GLU A 945 -49.39 -23.90 26.45
CA GLU A 945 -48.89 -22.93 27.43
C GLU A 945 -47.60 -22.24 26.95
N SER A 946 -46.69 -23.00 26.33
CA SER A 946 -45.44 -22.48 25.78
C SER A 946 -45.64 -21.54 24.58
N LEU A 947 -46.82 -21.59 23.94
CA LEU A 947 -47.20 -20.75 22.80
C LEU A 947 -48.02 -19.51 23.19
N ARG A 948 -48.47 -19.40 24.45
CA ARG A 948 -49.31 -18.30 24.94
C ARG A 948 -48.76 -16.90 24.58
N PRO A 949 -47.44 -16.61 24.70
CA PRO A 949 -46.90 -15.31 24.30
C PRO A 949 -47.16 -15.00 22.81
N ALA A 950 -46.94 -15.98 21.94
CA ALA A 950 -47.19 -15.84 20.51
C ALA A 950 -48.69 -15.64 20.21
N VAL A 951 -49.58 -16.37 20.90
CA VAL A 951 -51.04 -16.24 20.76
C VAL A 951 -51.49 -14.81 21.07
N HIS A 952 -51.01 -14.19 22.15
CA HIS A 952 -51.42 -12.84 22.54
C HIS A 952 -51.18 -11.77 21.45
N VAL A 953 -50.15 -11.95 20.63
CA VAL A 953 -49.82 -11.01 19.54
C VAL A 953 -50.49 -11.39 18.23
N TRP A 954 -50.61 -12.68 17.92
CA TRP A 954 -51.05 -13.18 16.62
C TRP A 954 -52.52 -13.63 16.56
N SER A 955 -53.29 -13.56 17.66
CA SER A 955 -54.74 -13.81 17.67
C SER A 955 -55.55 -12.53 17.48
N ASP A 956 -56.55 -12.55 16.60
CA ASP A 956 -57.53 -11.47 16.45
C ASP A 956 -58.39 -11.33 17.71
N ARG A 957 -58.62 -10.08 18.17
CA ARG A 957 -59.40 -9.75 19.39
C ARG A 957 -60.85 -10.26 19.35
N GLN A 958 -61.38 -10.66 18.19
CA GLN A 958 -62.75 -11.16 18.08
C GLN A 958 -62.92 -12.63 18.50
N ASN A 959 -61.84 -13.44 18.57
CA ASN A 959 -61.93 -14.85 18.97
C ASN A 959 -61.42 -15.15 20.39
N SER A 960 -61.03 -14.13 21.18
CA SER A 960 -60.52 -14.37 22.54
C SER A 960 -61.58 -14.78 23.57
N TYR A 961 -62.85 -14.85 23.19
CA TYR A 961 -63.96 -15.33 24.04
C TYR A 961 -64.45 -16.75 23.71
N GLU A 962 -63.93 -17.38 22.66
CA GLU A 962 -64.23 -18.78 22.32
C GLU A 962 -62.93 -19.58 22.21
N ILE A 963 -62.30 -19.84 23.35
CA ILE A 963 -61.34 -20.95 23.47
C ILE A 963 -62.09 -22.06 24.21
N ASP A 964 -62.38 -23.14 23.49
CA ASP A 964 -63.07 -24.34 23.95
C ASP A 964 -62.55 -24.83 25.33
N PRO A 965 -63.42 -24.98 26.34
CA PRO A 965 -63.05 -25.49 27.67
C PRO A 965 -62.56 -26.94 27.72
N SER A 966 -62.62 -27.70 26.62
CA SER A 966 -62.43 -29.16 26.59
C SER A 966 -60.99 -29.69 26.77
N HIS A 967 -60.00 -28.84 27.04
CA HIS A 967 -58.59 -29.26 27.18
C HIS A 967 -57.92 -28.88 28.50
N ARG A 968 -58.67 -28.74 29.61
CA ARG A 968 -58.08 -28.52 30.94
C ARG A 968 -57.60 -29.77 31.68
N ASP A 969 -57.94 -30.97 31.24
CA ASP A 969 -57.46 -32.20 31.87
C ASP A 969 -56.90 -33.17 30.82
N LEU A 970 -55.56 -33.26 30.74
CA LEU A 970 -54.74 -34.43 30.36
C LEU A 970 -53.23 -34.11 30.37
#